data_AF-M7U333-F1
#
_entry.id   AF-M7U333-F1
#
_cell.length_a   1.000
_cell.length_b   1.000
_cell.length_c   1.000
_cell.angle_alpha   90.00
_cell.angle_beta   90.00
_cell.angle_gamma   90.00
#
_symmetry.space_group_name_H-M   'P 1'
#
loop_
_entity.id
_entity.type
_entity.pdbx_description
1 polymer ?
#
loop_
_entity_poly.entity_id
_entity_poly.type
_entity_poly.pdbx_seq_one_letter_code
_entity_poly.pdbx_strand_id
1 'polypeptide(L)'
;MATSIFLCFLGNIWMLPWSVSGATDFSVNAGLSTWNQSDWSLTTTTYIPGQYQSRLSLANGYVGASLAAAGPFFEKDVNQTDANGIPPSNGWPLFDDRISFSTISGFYDVEPAQVPPQGTNYPWLNQYGWESFISGIPHPTGIIFSFGSNFLDATASNTSISNFTSKISFKTGVAEWNYIWSPEENSTFNVSYATFFSRERPNVVAVKSTIVPSADVEGQVTDLLDGQSALRSTLSSKGLDDNGTTIYSAVNPSNLPDITGFVISGVNFTNTYTDTSSRTNASGAYVSSANDTTIGQSFNISLKAGETAVFYKYVGIASTDKFSDAESVARDAQRSAQESGWDTLLAEHVAAWAKILTADSVDDFTDPVTGELPEDPNVQALHIASVANTYYLLQNLQPDGSGLNDNSISVGGLYSDSYAGLVFWDADYWMAPGLNLAFPEWSKQISNFRIKQHNQSLANAAFNNYPNGSSLYSWTTGRYGNCTGTGPCVDYEYHLNYDIAFNLMQEYNITNNRTWFDNGPRQIIESTAIMTGHLLMYNETTQSYWIYNMTDPDEYANNKDNGAFTIASAATLLELANDLRVTQGLESNSTWQEQQQNIEFPSAASNITLEYQTMNNSVAVKQADVVLLTYPLDFNQNYTEADKLLDLDYYANKQSPDGPAMTYSIFAIDANALSQSGCSAYTYTLDGFLPYLRAPWFQFSEQAVDDVTVNGGTNPAFPFLTGHGGADQVVPFGYLGIRTDQPTLFFNPSLPPQISHVKVRTFHYAGATLSATMNTTHTNITRFPSTKLNDLYQNTTLPFVVGTPGSDASNKTSYSIAINETLTIPNRLYFQKLTKPNNLLQCLPVTSNDPYSAGQFPVAAVDGATSTSWQPSTNDTASLLIDSSSIPASPVWSIYFNWGLRPPLRASVFFGNETTDEGQIYGSEWSIDIEDISPSLPYAANSTTQTSNKESVVPVVGNETRLVVEGGAWSGKYVRLVMEGCWENDGKGATVGEFVVVGG
;
A
#
# COMPACT_ATOMS: atom_id res chain seq x y z
N MET A 1 -44.39 17.93 3.52
CA MET A 1 -45.46 18.63 2.77
C MET A 1 -44.88 18.98 1.41
N ALA A 2 -45.37 18.63 0.23
CA ALA A 2 -46.65 18.07 -0.18
C ALA A 2 -46.43 17.17 -1.42
N THR A 3 -47.20 16.08 -1.46
CA THR A 3 -47.44 15.14 -2.55
C THR A 3 -48.07 15.80 -3.79
N SER A 4 -47.79 15.27 -4.98
CA SER A 4 -48.76 15.20 -6.08
C SER A 4 -48.48 14.03 -7.04
N ILE A 5 -49.51 13.22 -7.19
CA ILE A 5 -49.73 12.07 -8.09
C ILE A 5 -50.19 12.60 -9.45
N PHE A 6 -49.87 11.95 -10.59
CA PHE A 6 -50.85 11.68 -11.68
C PHE A 6 -50.35 10.65 -12.72
N LEU A 7 -51.03 9.49 -12.69
CA LEU A 7 -51.50 8.56 -13.72
C LEU A 7 -50.68 8.03 -14.92
N CYS A 8 -50.85 6.71 -15.09
CA CYS A 8 -50.47 5.79 -16.16
C CYS A 8 -50.97 6.12 -17.58
N PHE A 9 -50.15 5.77 -18.58
CA PHE A 9 -50.61 5.29 -19.88
C PHE A 9 -49.76 4.07 -20.31
N LEU A 10 -50.45 2.97 -20.63
CA LEU A 10 -49.91 1.71 -21.12
C LEU A 10 -49.44 1.85 -22.58
N GLY A 11 -48.20 1.44 -22.84
CA GLY A 11 -47.67 1.21 -24.19
C GLY A 11 -46.63 0.10 -24.14
N ASN A 12 -47.02 -1.10 -24.59
CA ASN A 12 -46.13 -2.25 -24.72
C ASN A 12 -45.05 -1.96 -25.78
N ILE A 13 -43.86 -1.60 -25.34
CA ILE A 13 -42.61 -1.70 -26.12
C ILE A 13 -41.81 -2.80 -25.45
N TRP A 14 -41.46 -3.83 -26.24
CA TRP A 14 -40.53 -4.87 -25.84
C TRP A 14 -39.16 -4.23 -25.61
N MET A 15 -38.88 -3.84 -24.36
CA MET A 15 -37.53 -3.57 -23.90
C MET A 15 -36.85 -4.92 -23.67
N LEU A 16 -35.86 -5.24 -24.50
CA LEU A 16 -34.85 -6.23 -24.18
C LEU A 16 -34.23 -5.84 -22.83
N PRO A 17 -34.04 -6.79 -21.89
CA PRO A 17 -33.44 -6.48 -20.61
C PRO A 17 -31.99 -6.08 -20.89
N TRP A 18 -31.69 -4.79 -20.75
CA TRP A 18 -30.33 -4.39 -20.45
C TRP A 18 -30.05 -4.99 -19.07
N SER A 19 -29.26 -6.05 -19.03
CA SER A 19 -28.72 -6.54 -17.78
C SER A 19 -27.90 -5.41 -17.18
N VAL A 20 -28.36 -4.87 -16.06
CA VAL A 20 -27.51 -4.07 -15.18
C VAL A 20 -26.39 -5.02 -14.75
N SER A 21 -25.20 -4.92 -15.37
CA SER A 21 -24.07 -5.69 -14.87
C SER A 21 -23.73 -5.12 -13.50
N GLY A 22 -23.68 -5.99 -12.48
CA GLY A 22 -23.17 -5.58 -11.17
C GLY A 22 -21.76 -5.00 -11.30
N ALA A 23 -21.35 -4.19 -10.30
CA ALA A 23 -19.97 -3.75 -10.19
C ALA A 23 -19.02 -4.96 -10.24
N THR A 24 -17.90 -4.82 -10.94
CA THR A 24 -16.91 -5.89 -11.02
C THR A 24 -16.23 -6.06 -9.65
N ASP A 25 -16.18 -7.29 -9.14
CA ASP A 25 -15.43 -7.60 -7.93
C ASP A 25 -13.93 -7.68 -8.27
N PHE A 26 -13.17 -6.71 -7.79
CA PHE A 26 -11.71 -6.67 -7.96
C PHE A 26 -10.94 -7.29 -6.79
N SER A 27 -11.60 -7.98 -5.86
CA SER A 27 -10.89 -8.73 -4.82
C SER A 27 -9.91 -9.74 -5.43
N VAL A 28 -8.78 -9.97 -4.77
CA VAL A 28 -7.76 -10.93 -5.28
C VAL A 28 -8.26 -12.37 -5.36
N ASN A 29 -9.36 -12.68 -4.66
CA ASN A 29 -10.01 -13.99 -4.67
C ASN A 29 -11.10 -14.10 -5.75
N ALA A 30 -11.43 -13.04 -6.49
CA ALA A 30 -12.45 -13.05 -7.54
C ALA A 30 -12.04 -13.80 -8.82
N GLY A 31 -10.80 -14.29 -8.92
CA GLY A 31 -10.31 -15.05 -10.08
C GLY A 31 -10.03 -14.20 -11.33
N LEU A 32 -9.78 -12.89 -11.17
CA LEU A 32 -9.46 -11.99 -12.29
C LEU A 32 -8.02 -12.13 -12.79
N SER A 33 -7.12 -12.78 -12.05
CA SER A 33 -5.75 -13.07 -12.51
C SER A 33 -5.27 -14.44 -12.07
N THR A 34 -4.25 -14.93 -12.78
CA THR A 34 -3.55 -16.18 -12.51
C THR A 34 -2.08 -15.87 -12.28
N TRP A 35 -1.49 -16.53 -11.27
CA TRP A 35 -0.09 -16.37 -10.89
C TRP A 35 0.81 -17.43 -11.56
N ASN A 36 2.00 -17.02 -11.99
CA ASN A 36 3.06 -17.91 -12.44
C ASN A 36 4.30 -17.75 -11.55
N GLN A 37 4.59 -18.78 -10.72
CA GLN A 37 5.70 -18.77 -9.78
C GLN A 37 7.08 -18.68 -10.45
N SER A 38 7.27 -19.29 -11.62
CA SER A 38 8.59 -19.34 -12.28
C SER A 38 9.00 -17.98 -12.88
N ASP A 39 8.04 -17.23 -13.40
CA ASP A 39 8.22 -15.93 -14.05
C ASP A 39 7.90 -14.76 -13.11
N TRP A 40 7.29 -15.05 -11.96
CA TRP A 40 6.64 -14.05 -11.09
C TRP A 40 5.75 -13.11 -11.90
N SER A 41 4.78 -13.69 -12.59
CA SER A 41 3.87 -12.94 -13.44
C SER A 41 2.40 -13.13 -13.09
N LEU A 42 1.64 -12.06 -13.28
CA LEU A 42 0.20 -12.05 -13.21
C LEU A 42 -0.35 -11.98 -14.63
N THR A 43 -1.29 -12.87 -14.95
CA THR A 43 -1.99 -12.88 -16.24
C THR A 43 -3.48 -12.82 -16.01
N THR A 44 -4.16 -11.89 -16.68
CA THR A 44 -5.62 -11.82 -16.74
C THR A 44 -6.12 -12.21 -18.13
N THR A 45 -7.26 -12.89 -18.18
CA THR A 45 -8.00 -13.21 -19.41
C THR A 45 -9.30 -12.41 -19.53
N THR A 46 -9.58 -11.55 -18.54
CA THR A 46 -10.82 -10.77 -18.46
C THR A 46 -10.54 -9.35 -18.93
N TYR A 47 -11.22 -8.93 -19.99
CA TYR A 47 -11.13 -7.56 -20.50
C TYR A 47 -12.11 -6.64 -19.77
N ILE A 48 -11.57 -5.66 -19.04
CA ILE A 48 -12.35 -4.69 -18.25
C ILE A 48 -11.84 -3.28 -18.59
N PRO A 49 -12.45 -2.56 -19.55
CA PRO A 49 -12.02 -1.21 -19.90
C PRO A 49 -12.68 -0.12 -19.02
N GLY A 50 -12.03 1.04 -18.93
CA GLY A 50 -12.57 2.25 -18.32
C GLY A 50 -12.73 2.18 -16.80
N GLN A 51 -11.92 1.35 -16.13
CA GLN A 51 -11.86 1.25 -14.67
C GLN A 51 -10.41 1.28 -14.21
N TYR A 52 -10.09 2.16 -13.26
CA TYR A 52 -8.72 2.33 -12.77
C TYR A 52 -8.10 1.05 -12.20
N GLN A 53 -8.88 0.17 -11.57
CA GLN A 53 -8.39 -1.07 -10.96
C GLN A 53 -7.76 -2.00 -12.01
N SER A 54 -8.26 -1.96 -13.24
CA SER A 54 -7.75 -2.78 -14.35
C SER A 54 -6.51 -2.22 -15.04
N ARG A 55 -6.09 -0.99 -14.74
CA ARG A 55 -4.92 -0.38 -15.38
C ARG A 55 -3.61 -0.98 -14.91
N LEU A 56 -2.69 -1.19 -15.85
CA LEU A 56 -1.31 -1.58 -15.55
C LEU A 56 -0.48 -0.34 -15.23
N SER A 57 0.36 -0.41 -14.21
CA SER A 57 1.23 0.69 -13.78
C SER A 57 2.68 0.35 -14.09
N LEU A 58 3.38 1.20 -14.86
CA LEU A 58 4.82 1.06 -15.15
C LEU A 58 5.57 2.36 -14.87
N ALA A 59 6.72 2.24 -14.22
CA ALA A 59 7.66 3.32 -13.97
C ALA A 59 9.09 2.78 -13.93
N ASN A 60 10.07 3.68 -13.95
CA ASN A 60 11.47 3.34 -13.77
C ASN A 60 12.17 4.19 -12.71
N GLY A 61 11.44 5.03 -11.97
CA GLY A 61 11.94 5.95 -10.94
C GLY A 61 12.23 7.36 -11.45
N TYR A 62 12.18 7.57 -12.78
CA TYR A 62 12.26 8.89 -13.39
C TYR A 62 10.99 9.23 -14.18
N VAL A 63 10.46 8.29 -14.95
CA VAL A 63 9.21 8.43 -15.72
C VAL A 63 8.27 7.28 -15.35
N GLY A 64 6.97 7.54 -15.34
CA GLY A 64 5.95 6.50 -15.23
C GLY A 64 4.67 6.83 -15.99
N ALA A 65 3.84 5.79 -16.19
CA ALA A 65 2.50 5.89 -16.73
C ALA A 65 1.60 4.74 -16.26
N SER A 66 0.29 5.01 -16.13
CA SER A 66 -0.74 3.96 -16.08
C SER A 66 -1.34 3.69 -17.46
N LEU A 67 -1.54 2.43 -17.79
CA LEU A 67 -1.84 1.91 -19.11
C LEU A 67 -3.19 1.19 -19.12
N ALA A 68 -4.00 1.46 -20.15
CA ALA A 68 -5.34 0.90 -20.32
C ALA A 68 -5.37 -0.65 -20.29
N ALA A 69 -6.53 -1.21 -19.97
CA ALA A 69 -6.74 -2.66 -20.09
C ALA A 69 -6.60 -3.14 -21.55
N ALA A 70 -6.98 -2.32 -22.52
CA ALA A 70 -6.96 -2.68 -23.94
C ALA A 70 -5.56 -2.68 -24.57
N GLY A 71 -4.54 -2.15 -23.89
CA GLY A 71 -3.23 -1.93 -24.48
C GLY A 71 -2.52 -0.75 -23.84
N PRO A 72 -1.37 -0.35 -24.36
CA PRO A 72 -0.56 0.73 -23.80
C PRO A 72 -1.11 2.12 -24.17
N PHE A 73 -2.41 2.32 -24.00
CA PHE A 73 -3.14 3.53 -24.37
C PHE A 73 -3.45 4.39 -23.15
N PHE A 74 -3.72 5.67 -23.43
CA PHE A 74 -4.41 6.55 -22.50
C PHE A 74 -5.86 6.09 -22.33
N GLU A 75 -6.35 6.05 -21.10
CA GLU A 75 -7.72 5.72 -20.75
C GLU A 75 -8.30 6.74 -19.77
N LYS A 76 -9.62 6.94 -19.82
CA LYS A 76 -10.36 7.69 -18.80
C LYS A 76 -11.32 6.75 -18.09
N ASP A 77 -11.49 6.94 -16.79
CA ASP A 77 -12.50 6.18 -16.05
C ASP A 77 -13.90 6.60 -16.47
N VAL A 78 -14.79 5.61 -16.57
CA VAL A 78 -16.20 5.83 -16.92
C VAL A 78 -17.11 5.21 -15.89
N ASN A 79 -18.31 5.79 -15.75
CA ASN A 79 -19.34 5.18 -14.94
C ASN A 79 -19.89 3.94 -15.65
N GLN A 80 -19.67 2.78 -15.04
CA GLN A 80 -19.98 1.48 -15.63
C GLN A 80 -21.48 1.14 -15.62
N THR A 81 -22.27 1.87 -14.82
CA THR A 81 -23.72 1.62 -14.66
C THR A 81 -24.60 2.61 -15.44
N ASP A 82 -24.09 3.83 -15.66
CA ASP A 82 -24.75 4.87 -16.43
C ASP A 82 -23.70 5.63 -17.24
N ALA A 83 -23.70 5.48 -18.56
CA ALA A 83 -22.76 6.15 -19.45
C ALA A 83 -22.85 7.69 -19.43
N ASN A 84 -23.94 8.25 -18.89
CA ASN A 84 -24.09 9.70 -18.68
C ASN A 84 -23.97 10.09 -17.19
N GLY A 85 -23.65 9.14 -16.32
CA GLY A 85 -23.47 9.34 -14.88
C GLY A 85 -22.19 10.09 -14.55
N ILE A 86 -22.01 10.37 -13.26
CA ILE A 86 -20.78 11.01 -12.74
C ILE A 86 -19.62 10.02 -12.91
N PRO A 87 -18.53 10.41 -13.61
CA PRO A 87 -17.36 9.56 -13.75
C PRO A 87 -16.63 9.41 -12.40
N PRO A 88 -15.86 8.32 -12.21
CA PRO A 88 -14.95 8.20 -11.07
C PRO A 88 -14.01 9.40 -10.95
N SER A 89 -13.84 9.92 -9.74
CA SER A 89 -13.03 11.11 -9.45
C SER A 89 -11.91 10.79 -8.47
N ASN A 90 -10.79 11.51 -8.57
CA ASN A 90 -9.76 11.50 -7.55
C ASN A 90 -10.34 12.01 -6.22
N GLY A 91 -9.76 11.58 -5.12
CA GLY A 91 -10.01 12.14 -3.79
C GLY A 91 -9.33 13.48 -3.59
N TRP A 92 -9.19 13.85 -2.31
CA TRP A 92 -8.44 15.04 -1.91
C TRP A 92 -6.96 14.96 -2.37
N PRO A 93 -6.33 16.09 -2.77
CA PRO A 93 -6.90 17.44 -2.87
C PRO A 93 -7.47 17.77 -4.26
N LEU A 94 -7.52 16.83 -5.21
CA LEU A 94 -7.77 17.16 -6.62
C LEU A 94 -9.25 17.22 -7.00
N PHE A 95 -10.04 16.20 -6.64
CA PHE A 95 -11.47 16.07 -7.02
C PHE A 95 -11.75 16.18 -8.54
N ASP A 96 -10.77 15.87 -9.37
CA ASP A 96 -10.88 15.82 -10.83
C ASP A 96 -11.17 14.41 -11.34
N ASP A 97 -11.47 14.28 -12.63
CA ASP A 97 -11.75 12.99 -13.26
C ASP A 97 -10.50 12.10 -13.25
N ARG A 98 -10.68 10.81 -12.95
CA ARG A 98 -9.56 9.87 -12.97
C ARG A 98 -9.19 9.45 -14.40
N ILE A 99 -7.89 9.51 -14.69
CA ILE A 99 -7.34 9.20 -16.01
C ILE A 99 -6.08 8.33 -15.90
N SER A 100 -5.67 7.73 -17.02
CA SER A 100 -4.31 7.27 -17.22
C SER A 100 -3.35 8.46 -17.12
N PHE A 101 -2.52 8.46 -16.09
CA PHE A 101 -1.61 9.56 -15.80
C PHE A 101 -0.16 9.16 -16.12
N SER A 102 0.56 10.05 -16.80
CA SER A 102 1.99 9.94 -17.12
C SER A 102 2.72 11.17 -16.63
N THR A 103 3.84 10.98 -15.94
CA THR A 103 4.61 12.10 -15.37
C THR A 103 6.12 11.82 -15.34
N ILE A 104 6.86 12.83 -14.89
CA ILE A 104 8.29 12.80 -14.60
C ILE A 104 8.46 13.08 -13.11
N SER A 105 9.35 12.34 -12.45
CA SER A 105 9.69 12.55 -11.04
C SER A 105 10.12 14.00 -10.79
N GLY A 106 9.43 14.69 -9.87
CA GLY A 106 9.70 16.09 -9.52
C GLY A 106 9.00 17.14 -10.39
N PHE A 107 8.21 16.75 -11.39
CA PHE A 107 7.59 17.66 -12.35
C PHE A 107 6.25 18.20 -11.83
N TYR A 108 6.31 19.14 -10.90
CA TYR A 108 5.14 19.77 -10.28
C TYR A 108 4.86 21.15 -10.88
N ASP A 109 3.59 21.54 -10.92
CA ASP A 109 3.13 22.90 -11.21
C ASP A 109 3.29 23.84 -9.99
N VAL A 110 2.77 25.05 -10.16
CA VAL A 110 2.45 25.94 -9.05
C VAL A 110 1.08 26.56 -9.31
N GLU A 111 0.07 26.27 -8.48
CA GLU A 111 -1.30 26.79 -8.70
C GLU A 111 -1.76 27.68 -7.54
N PRO A 112 -2.37 28.85 -7.81
CA PRO A 112 -2.99 29.63 -6.77
C PRO A 112 -4.19 28.85 -6.21
N ALA A 113 -4.32 28.83 -4.88
CA ALA A 113 -5.32 28.03 -4.17
C ALA A 113 -6.80 28.42 -4.39
N GLN A 114 -7.08 29.32 -5.36
CA GLN A 114 -8.43 29.72 -5.77
C GLN A 114 -8.83 29.10 -7.11
N VAL A 115 -8.18 28.03 -7.56
CA VAL A 115 -8.58 27.26 -8.74
C VAL A 115 -9.33 26.01 -8.27
N PRO A 116 -10.69 26.02 -8.23
CA PRO A 116 -11.46 24.81 -8.01
C PRO A 116 -11.08 23.70 -9.02
N PRO A 117 -11.20 22.42 -8.64
CA PRO A 117 -11.89 21.90 -7.47
C PRO A 117 -10.97 21.57 -6.28
N GLN A 118 -9.86 22.31 -6.10
CA GLN A 118 -8.83 21.99 -5.12
C GLN A 118 -9.33 22.03 -3.65
N GLY A 119 -9.11 20.93 -2.93
CA GLY A 119 -9.29 20.86 -1.47
C GLY A 119 -8.14 21.50 -0.72
N THR A 120 -8.44 22.02 0.47
CA THR A 120 -7.45 22.57 1.40
C THR A 120 -7.89 22.28 2.81
N ASN A 121 -6.94 21.87 3.66
CA ASN A 121 -7.19 21.68 5.09
C ASN A 121 -7.08 23.01 5.85
N TYR A 122 -6.27 23.95 5.32
CA TYR A 122 -5.94 25.22 5.96
C TYR A 122 -6.10 26.42 5.00
N PRO A 123 -7.35 26.84 4.68
CA PRO A 123 -7.61 27.89 3.68
C PRO A 123 -6.91 29.23 3.94
N TRP A 124 -6.59 29.54 5.20
CA TRP A 124 -5.94 30.80 5.56
C TRP A 124 -4.47 30.85 5.13
N LEU A 125 -3.80 29.71 4.92
CA LEU A 125 -2.40 29.65 4.45
C LEU A 125 -2.26 30.03 2.97
N ASN A 126 -3.35 29.95 2.21
CA ASN A 126 -3.41 30.29 0.78
C ASN A 126 -3.04 31.73 0.46
N GLN A 127 -2.99 32.62 1.46
CA GLN A 127 -2.53 34.00 1.28
C GLN A 127 -1.00 34.15 1.26
N TYR A 128 -0.26 33.10 1.65
CA TYR A 128 1.19 33.13 1.86
C TYR A 128 1.98 32.30 0.84
N GLY A 129 1.31 31.58 -0.04
CA GLY A 129 1.94 30.73 -1.02
C GLY A 129 0.93 30.04 -1.92
N TRP A 130 1.44 29.32 -2.90
CA TRP A 130 0.68 28.53 -3.86
C TRP A 130 0.99 27.05 -3.65
N GLU A 131 0.07 26.20 -4.08
CA GLU A 131 0.25 24.75 -4.04
C GLU A 131 1.12 24.28 -5.21
N SER A 132 1.68 23.08 -5.09
CA SER A 132 2.43 22.42 -6.16
C SER A 132 1.96 20.98 -6.30
N PHE A 133 1.21 20.71 -7.37
CA PHE A 133 0.64 19.42 -7.72
C PHE A 133 1.39 18.81 -8.89
N ILE A 134 1.49 17.47 -8.90
CA ILE A 134 2.26 16.78 -9.93
C ILE A 134 1.64 17.04 -11.31
N SER A 135 2.43 17.51 -12.25
CA SER A 135 2.02 17.80 -13.61
C SER A 135 2.21 16.59 -14.50
N GLY A 136 1.31 16.44 -15.46
CA GLY A 136 1.37 15.38 -16.45
C GLY A 136 2.18 15.78 -17.69
N ILE A 137 2.66 14.76 -18.40
CA ILE A 137 3.21 14.86 -19.75
C ILE A 137 2.29 14.13 -20.74
N PRO A 138 2.41 14.36 -22.07
CA PRO A 138 1.70 13.55 -23.04
C PRO A 138 1.99 12.06 -22.88
N HIS A 139 0.95 11.23 -22.90
CA HIS A 139 1.04 9.79 -22.69
C HIS A 139 1.94 9.15 -23.77
N PRO A 140 3.05 8.49 -23.38
CA PRO A 140 4.12 8.24 -24.33
C PRO A 140 3.94 6.98 -25.17
N THR A 141 3.00 6.09 -24.88
CA THR A 141 3.07 4.69 -25.40
C THR A 141 2.09 4.34 -26.53
N GLY A 142 1.22 5.26 -26.97
CA GLY A 142 0.18 4.95 -27.95
C GLY A 142 0.69 4.55 -29.35
N ILE A 143 0.22 3.40 -29.86
CA ILE A 143 0.30 2.98 -31.26
C ILE A 143 -1.10 2.55 -31.73
N ILE A 144 -1.75 3.38 -32.55
CA ILE A 144 -3.14 3.19 -32.98
C ILE A 144 -3.19 2.54 -34.37
N PHE A 145 -4.01 1.52 -34.53
CA PHE A 145 -4.37 0.97 -35.84
C PHE A 145 -5.75 1.48 -36.25
N SER A 146 -5.90 1.90 -37.50
CA SER A 146 -7.19 2.37 -38.03
C SER A 146 -7.50 1.81 -39.42
N PHE A 147 -8.75 1.43 -39.62
CA PHE A 147 -9.28 0.84 -40.85
C PHE A 147 -10.66 1.45 -41.14
N GLY A 148 -10.73 2.33 -42.14
CA GLY A 148 -11.95 3.10 -42.41
C GLY A 148 -12.28 4.06 -41.26
N SER A 149 -13.47 3.94 -40.68
CA SER A 149 -13.89 4.72 -39.50
C SER A 149 -13.52 4.07 -38.17
N ASN A 150 -13.05 2.82 -38.19
CA ASN A 150 -12.74 2.07 -36.97
C ASN A 150 -11.27 2.27 -36.58
N PHE A 151 -11.01 2.30 -35.27
CA PHE A 151 -9.68 2.40 -34.71
C PHE A 151 -9.60 1.63 -33.39
N LEU A 152 -8.39 1.23 -33.01
CA LEU A 152 -8.12 0.49 -31.79
C LEU A 152 -7.41 1.41 -30.77
N ASP A 153 -8.12 1.76 -29.71
CA ASP A 153 -7.63 2.50 -28.55
C ASP A 153 -8.20 1.92 -27.23
N ALA A 154 -8.10 2.65 -26.12
CA ALA A 154 -8.63 2.22 -24.82
C ALA A 154 -10.16 2.03 -24.79
N THR A 155 -10.90 2.64 -25.72
CA THR A 155 -12.37 2.62 -25.75
C THR A 155 -12.95 1.42 -26.51
N ALA A 156 -12.09 0.48 -26.95
CA ALA A 156 -12.53 -0.72 -27.64
C ALA A 156 -13.63 -1.46 -26.85
N SER A 157 -14.74 -1.78 -27.52
CA SER A 157 -15.86 -2.42 -26.84
C SER A 157 -15.56 -3.89 -26.52
N ASN A 158 -16.08 -4.39 -25.41
CA ASN A 158 -16.03 -5.82 -25.06
C ASN A 158 -16.57 -6.73 -26.17
N THR A 159 -17.51 -6.26 -27.01
CA THR A 159 -18.03 -7.08 -28.13
C THR A 159 -17.06 -7.15 -29.32
N SER A 160 -16.07 -6.25 -29.38
CA SER A 160 -15.07 -6.20 -30.45
C SER A 160 -13.76 -6.90 -30.08
N ILE A 161 -13.59 -7.30 -28.82
CA ILE A 161 -12.39 -7.95 -28.30
C ILE A 161 -12.71 -9.38 -27.89
N SER A 162 -11.89 -10.34 -28.34
CA SER A 162 -11.99 -11.75 -27.95
C SER A 162 -10.61 -12.37 -27.75
N ASN A 163 -10.55 -13.53 -27.08
CA ASN A 163 -9.30 -14.21 -26.72
C ASN A 163 -8.29 -13.28 -26.01
N PHE A 164 -8.81 -12.46 -25.09
CA PHE A 164 -8.01 -11.46 -24.41
C PHE A 164 -7.06 -12.08 -23.40
N THR A 165 -5.84 -11.58 -23.39
CA THR A 165 -4.83 -11.83 -22.37
C THR A 165 -4.05 -10.54 -22.12
N SER A 166 -3.80 -10.20 -20.86
CA SER A 166 -2.85 -9.18 -20.47
C SER A 166 -1.97 -9.72 -19.34
N LYS A 167 -0.68 -9.37 -19.36
CA LYS A 167 0.33 -9.95 -18.47
C LYS A 167 1.35 -8.91 -18.05
N ILE A 168 1.81 -8.99 -16.79
CA ILE A 168 3.01 -8.32 -16.28
C ILE A 168 3.91 -9.36 -15.62
N SER A 169 5.20 -9.36 -15.95
CA SER A 169 6.21 -10.13 -15.21
C SER A 169 7.01 -9.19 -14.32
N PHE A 170 6.99 -9.45 -13.01
CA PHE A 170 7.71 -8.65 -12.02
C PHE A 170 9.24 -8.89 -12.09
N LYS A 171 9.67 -10.03 -12.65
CA LYS A 171 11.11 -10.28 -12.93
C LYS A 171 11.63 -9.46 -14.10
N THR A 172 10.80 -9.21 -15.10
CA THR A 172 11.23 -8.54 -16.33
C THR A 172 10.83 -7.08 -16.39
N GLY A 173 9.75 -6.67 -15.70
CA GLY A 173 9.16 -5.34 -15.79
C GLY A 173 8.44 -5.04 -17.10
N VAL A 174 8.08 -6.07 -17.86
CA VAL A 174 7.46 -5.95 -19.20
C VAL A 174 5.96 -6.23 -19.12
N ALA A 175 5.16 -5.28 -19.60
CA ALA A 175 3.72 -5.44 -19.77
C ALA A 175 3.38 -5.90 -21.19
N GLU A 176 2.46 -6.85 -21.30
CA GLU A 176 2.07 -7.50 -22.54
C GLU A 176 0.53 -7.56 -22.68
N TRP A 177 0.04 -7.42 -23.90
CA TRP A 177 -1.36 -7.63 -24.27
C TRP A 177 -1.43 -8.47 -25.54
N ASN A 178 -2.41 -9.35 -25.62
CA ASN A 178 -2.68 -10.15 -26.81
C ASN A 178 -4.18 -10.46 -26.89
N TYR A 179 -4.79 -10.18 -28.04
CA TYR A 179 -6.22 -10.39 -28.28
C TYR A 179 -6.58 -10.35 -29.76
N ILE A 180 -7.80 -10.78 -30.08
CA ILE A 180 -8.40 -10.61 -31.40
C ILE A 180 -9.33 -9.39 -31.36
N TRP A 181 -9.05 -8.39 -32.18
CA TRP A 181 -9.90 -7.22 -32.41
C TRP A 181 -10.73 -7.40 -33.69
N SER A 182 -12.04 -7.20 -33.58
CA SER A 182 -13.02 -7.38 -34.66
C SER A 182 -13.89 -6.13 -34.79
N PRO A 183 -13.39 -5.05 -35.43
CA PRO A 183 -14.14 -3.81 -35.59
C PRO A 183 -15.31 -3.89 -36.58
N GLU A 184 -15.27 -4.86 -37.52
CA GLU A 184 -16.33 -5.16 -38.48
C GLU A 184 -16.47 -6.68 -38.64
N GLU A 185 -17.67 -7.17 -39.00
CA GLU A 185 -17.93 -8.63 -39.15
C GLU A 185 -17.05 -9.34 -40.20
N ASN A 186 -16.37 -8.60 -41.09
CA ASN A 186 -15.67 -9.16 -42.26
C ASN A 186 -14.13 -9.22 -42.15
N SER A 187 -13.52 -8.54 -41.18
CA SER A 187 -12.05 -8.57 -40.96
C SER A 187 -11.72 -8.54 -39.47
N THR A 188 -10.91 -9.50 -39.02
CA THR A 188 -10.43 -9.60 -37.64
C THR A 188 -8.91 -9.47 -37.60
N PHE A 189 -8.38 -8.97 -36.48
CA PHE A 189 -6.98 -8.69 -36.30
C PHE A 189 -6.49 -9.38 -35.03
N ASN A 190 -5.50 -10.27 -35.15
CA ASN A 190 -4.75 -10.71 -33.98
C ASN A 190 -3.72 -9.62 -33.66
N VAL A 191 -3.88 -8.96 -32.51
CA VAL A 191 -3.08 -7.81 -32.08
C VAL A 191 -2.33 -8.18 -30.81
N SER A 192 -1.05 -7.82 -30.76
CA SER A 192 -0.29 -7.85 -29.53
C SER A 192 0.49 -6.56 -29.29
N TYR A 193 0.67 -6.23 -28.02
CA TYR A 193 1.49 -5.12 -27.56
C TYR A 193 2.46 -5.63 -26.49
N ALA A 194 3.66 -5.07 -26.46
CA ALA A 194 4.59 -5.19 -25.34
C ALA A 194 5.23 -3.83 -25.07
N THR A 195 5.38 -3.45 -23.81
CA THR A 195 5.96 -2.16 -23.42
C THR A 195 6.77 -2.26 -22.14
N PHE A 196 7.79 -1.41 -22.02
CA PHE A 196 8.54 -1.23 -20.80
C PHE A 196 9.12 0.18 -20.69
N PHE A 197 9.27 0.64 -19.44
CA PHE A 197 9.98 1.85 -19.06
C PHE A 197 11.40 1.42 -18.68
N SER A 198 12.41 1.82 -19.44
CA SER A 198 13.74 1.22 -19.33
C SER A 198 14.34 1.49 -17.94
N ARG A 199 14.77 0.40 -17.28
CA ARG A 199 15.37 0.46 -15.94
C ARG A 199 16.85 0.81 -16.01
N GLU A 200 17.51 0.43 -17.09
CA GLU A 200 18.91 0.76 -17.38
C GLU A 200 19.07 2.18 -17.95
N ARG A 201 18.11 2.64 -18.76
CA ARG A 201 18.11 3.96 -19.40
C ARG A 201 16.89 4.77 -18.95
N PRO A 202 16.95 5.51 -17.82
CA PRO A 202 15.77 6.12 -17.20
C PRO A 202 14.97 7.07 -18.11
N ASN A 203 15.61 7.67 -19.11
CA ASN A 203 14.98 8.56 -20.09
C ASN A 203 14.28 7.83 -21.27
N VAL A 204 14.29 6.49 -21.33
CA VAL A 204 13.81 5.70 -22.47
C VAL A 204 12.56 4.89 -22.14
N VAL A 205 11.55 4.98 -23.01
CA VAL A 205 10.38 4.08 -23.05
C VAL A 205 10.35 3.38 -24.41
N ALA A 206 9.99 2.11 -24.46
CA ALA A 206 9.90 1.35 -25.71
C ALA A 206 8.58 0.58 -25.78
N VAL A 207 7.96 0.58 -26.98
CA VAL A 207 6.73 -0.17 -27.28
C VAL A 207 6.93 -0.97 -28.56
N LYS A 208 6.47 -2.22 -28.54
CA LYS A 208 6.35 -3.09 -29.70
C LYS A 208 4.88 -3.42 -29.90
N SER A 209 4.40 -3.34 -31.13
CA SER A 209 3.09 -3.87 -31.51
C SER A 209 3.20 -4.81 -32.71
N THR A 210 2.35 -5.82 -32.73
CA THR A 210 2.17 -6.72 -33.89
C THR A 210 0.70 -6.80 -34.26
N ILE A 211 0.43 -6.95 -35.56
CA ILE A 211 -0.91 -7.11 -36.09
C ILE A 211 -0.91 -8.14 -37.22
N VAL A 212 -1.86 -9.07 -37.19
CA VAL A 212 -2.09 -10.09 -38.23
C VAL A 212 -3.56 -10.03 -38.65
N PRO A 213 -3.88 -9.62 -39.90
CA PRO A 213 -5.27 -9.53 -40.34
C PRO A 213 -5.78 -10.87 -40.87
N SER A 214 -7.10 -11.10 -40.81
CA SER A 214 -7.76 -12.26 -41.41
C SER A 214 -7.96 -12.14 -42.93
N ALA A 215 -7.82 -10.94 -43.48
CA ALA A 215 -7.99 -10.60 -44.89
C ALA A 215 -6.99 -9.52 -45.31
N ASP A 216 -6.74 -9.39 -46.62
CA ASP A 216 -5.98 -8.26 -47.16
C ASP A 216 -6.74 -6.96 -46.88
N VAL A 217 -6.06 -5.97 -46.29
CA VAL A 217 -6.71 -4.73 -45.85
C VAL A 217 -5.74 -3.55 -45.86
N GLU A 218 -6.26 -2.41 -46.30
CA GLU A 218 -5.55 -1.12 -46.27
C GLU A 218 -6.02 -0.30 -45.06
N GLY A 219 -5.09 0.36 -44.39
CA GLY A 219 -5.38 1.17 -43.20
C GLY A 219 -4.26 2.16 -42.88
N GLN A 220 -4.25 2.64 -41.64
CA GLN A 220 -3.16 3.46 -41.12
C GLN A 220 -2.68 2.94 -39.76
N VAL A 221 -1.38 3.08 -39.52
CA VAL A 221 -0.79 3.02 -38.19
C VAL A 221 -0.41 4.44 -37.75
N THR A 222 -0.70 4.78 -36.50
CA THR A 222 -0.35 6.08 -35.91
C THR A 222 0.51 5.91 -34.67
N ASP A 223 1.66 6.59 -34.65
CA ASP A 223 2.39 6.89 -33.43
C ASP A 223 1.78 8.14 -32.77
N LEU A 224 1.28 7.99 -31.55
CA LEU A 224 0.54 9.04 -30.83
C LEU A 224 1.22 9.38 -29.50
N LEU A 225 1.48 10.67 -29.29
CA LEU A 225 1.70 11.25 -27.96
C LEU A 225 0.37 11.89 -27.52
N ASP A 226 -0.33 11.23 -26.61
CA ASP A 226 -1.69 11.64 -26.22
C ASP A 226 -1.62 12.71 -25.13
N GLY A 227 -1.96 13.94 -25.50
CA GLY A 227 -1.88 15.10 -24.63
C GLY A 227 -2.93 15.12 -23.50
N GLN A 228 -3.93 14.23 -23.52
CA GLN A 228 -4.94 14.18 -22.46
C GLN A 228 -4.35 13.82 -21.08
N SER A 229 -3.21 13.12 -21.06
CA SER A 229 -2.44 12.86 -19.84
C SER A 229 -1.65 14.06 -19.35
N ALA A 230 -1.50 15.15 -20.12
CA ALA A 230 -0.76 16.34 -19.74
C ALA A 230 -1.58 17.27 -18.83
N LEU A 231 -2.16 16.72 -17.75
CA LEU A 231 -2.86 17.50 -16.74
C LEU A 231 -1.93 18.53 -16.09
N ARG A 232 -2.48 19.70 -15.73
CA ARG A 232 -1.72 20.75 -15.04
C ARG A 232 -0.44 21.17 -15.78
N SER A 233 -0.52 21.09 -17.11
CA SER A 233 0.53 21.41 -18.06
C SER A 233 -0.05 22.16 -19.24
N THR A 234 0.74 23.04 -19.84
CA THR A 234 0.40 23.80 -21.04
C THR A 234 1.40 23.48 -22.15
N LEU A 235 0.97 23.60 -23.41
CA LEU A 235 1.84 23.40 -24.56
C LEU A 235 2.97 24.44 -24.58
N SER A 236 4.21 23.95 -24.64
CA SER A 236 5.38 24.76 -24.96
C SER A 236 5.61 24.78 -26.48
N SER A 237 5.80 23.60 -27.06
CA SER A 237 5.97 23.42 -28.50
C SER A 237 5.68 21.97 -28.89
N LYS A 238 5.34 21.74 -30.16
CA LYS A 238 5.19 20.40 -30.72
C LYS A 238 5.47 20.43 -32.21
N GLY A 239 5.88 19.30 -32.78
CA GLY A 239 6.18 19.25 -34.21
C GLY A 239 6.52 17.86 -34.74
N LEU A 240 6.56 17.77 -36.06
CA LEU A 240 7.13 16.67 -36.81
C LEU A 240 8.50 17.13 -37.28
N ASP A 241 9.55 16.36 -37.03
CA ASP A 241 10.85 16.65 -37.61
C ASP A 241 10.78 16.41 -39.14
N ASP A 242 11.30 17.34 -39.94
CA ASP A 242 11.23 17.29 -41.42
C ASP A 242 11.86 16.03 -42.01
N ASN A 243 12.89 15.49 -41.34
CA ASN A 243 13.61 14.29 -41.74
C ASN A 243 13.43 13.19 -40.69
N GLY A 244 13.18 11.96 -41.14
CA GLY A 244 13.05 10.78 -40.27
C GLY A 244 11.61 10.45 -39.89
N THR A 245 11.45 9.79 -38.76
CA THR A 245 10.17 9.28 -38.23
C THR A 245 9.92 9.80 -36.81
N THR A 246 10.32 11.05 -36.53
CA THR A 246 10.30 11.64 -35.19
C THR A 246 9.25 12.72 -35.03
N ILE A 247 8.48 12.64 -33.94
CA ILE A 247 7.59 13.69 -33.44
C ILE A 247 8.00 14.10 -32.04
N TYR A 248 7.59 15.30 -31.63
CA TYR A 248 7.79 15.76 -30.27
C TYR A 248 6.60 16.57 -29.76
N SER A 249 6.39 16.49 -28.45
CA SER A 249 5.55 17.41 -27.70
C SER A 249 6.30 17.83 -26.43
N ALA A 250 6.34 19.13 -26.19
CA ALA A 250 6.99 19.75 -25.04
C ALA A 250 5.95 20.53 -24.26
N VAL A 251 5.93 20.35 -22.95
CA VAL A 251 4.94 20.96 -22.06
C VAL A 251 5.61 21.71 -20.91
N ASN A 252 4.99 22.79 -20.47
CA ASN A 252 5.36 23.53 -19.27
C ASN A 252 4.35 23.20 -18.16
N PRO A 253 4.77 22.85 -16.93
CA PRO A 253 3.86 22.82 -15.79
C PRO A 253 3.15 24.17 -15.67
N SER A 254 1.89 24.17 -15.23
CA SER A 254 1.15 25.41 -15.04
C SER A 254 1.92 26.41 -14.18
N ASN A 255 1.93 27.67 -14.61
CA ASN A 255 2.63 28.79 -13.97
C ASN A 255 4.17 28.63 -13.82
N LEU A 256 4.79 27.68 -14.52
CA LEU A 256 6.25 27.50 -14.59
C LEU A 256 6.75 27.47 -16.05
N PRO A 257 6.68 28.59 -16.79
CA PRO A 257 7.05 28.62 -18.21
C PRO A 257 8.53 28.32 -18.48
N ASP A 258 9.41 28.46 -17.49
CA ASP A 258 10.84 28.18 -17.60
C ASP A 258 11.17 26.69 -17.39
N ILE A 259 10.21 25.90 -16.92
CA ILE A 259 10.34 24.45 -16.75
C ILE A 259 9.67 23.76 -17.92
N THR A 260 10.41 22.94 -18.68
CA THR A 260 9.89 22.26 -19.87
C THR A 260 10.19 20.77 -19.79
N GLY A 261 9.14 19.95 -19.91
CA GLY A 261 9.23 18.51 -20.12
C GLY A 261 9.12 18.19 -21.62
N PHE A 262 10.11 17.48 -22.16
CA PHE A 262 10.15 17.06 -23.56
C PHE A 262 9.81 15.58 -23.68
N VAL A 263 8.90 15.25 -24.58
CA VAL A 263 8.55 13.88 -24.98
C VAL A 263 8.80 13.74 -26.48
N ILE A 264 9.82 12.97 -26.84
CA ILE A 264 10.26 12.77 -28.23
C ILE A 264 9.99 11.32 -28.61
N SER A 265 9.23 11.07 -29.68
CA SER A 265 8.92 9.72 -30.16
C SER A 265 9.47 9.49 -31.56
N GLY A 266 10.13 8.35 -31.76
CA GLY A 266 10.57 7.86 -33.07
C GLY A 266 10.11 6.42 -33.31
N VAL A 267 9.83 6.08 -34.58
CA VAL A 267 9.32 4.75 -34.94
C VAL A 267 10.20 3.98 -35.93
N ASN A 268 10.24 2.66 -35.76
CA ASN A 268 10.73 1.70 -36.75
C ASN A 268 9.61 0.70 -37.06
N PHE A 269 9.58 0.15 -38.28
CA PHE A 269 8.58 -0.86 -38.65
C PHE A 269 9.12 -1.76 -39.75
N THR A 270 8.36 -2.82 -40.03
CA THR A 270 8.67 -3.75 -41.11
C THR A 270 8.25 -3.12 -42.45
N ASN A 271 9.23 -2.66 -43.24
CA ASN A 271 8.98 -1.86 -44.46
C ASN A 271 8.08 -2.52 -45.52
N THR A 272 7.85 -3.84 -45.45
CA THR A 272 7.02 -4.58 -46.41
C THR A 272 5.58 -4.07 -46.49
N TYR A 273 5.01 -3.63 -45.35
CA TYR A 273 3.60 -3.28 -45.24
C TYR A 273 3.34 -1.80 -45.01
N THR A 274 4.37 -0.98 -44.82
CA THR A 274 4.23 0.43 -44.42
C THR A 274 4.80 1.36 -45.48
N ASP A 275 3.98 2.25 -46.02
CA ASP A 275 4.45 3.31 -46.92
C ASP A 275 4.99 4.49 -46.11
N THR A 276 6.31 4.56 -45.96
CA THR A 276 6.96 5.65 -45.20
C THR A 276 6.79 7.02 -45.83
N SER A 277 6.57 7.08 -47.15
CA SER A 277 6.38 8.33 -47.88
C SER A 277 5.00 8.94 -47.66
N SER A 278 4.06 8.14 -47.14
CA SER A 278 2.72 8.60 -46.76
C SER A 278 2.66 9.31 -45.40
N ARG A 279 3.81 9.51 -44.73
CA ARG A 279 3.91 10.15 -43.42
C ARG A 279 3.16 11.47 -43.40
N THR A 280 2.16 11.57 -42.52
CA THR A 280 1.33 12.77 -42.33
C THR A 280 1.12 13.04 -40.84
N ASN A 281 0.75 14.28 -40.51
CA ASN A 281 0.26 14.57 -39.16
C ASN A 281 -1.03 13.78 -38.91
N ALA A 282 -1.13 13.13 -37.76
CA ALA A 282 -2.30 12.34 -37.40
C ALA A 282 -3.56 13.20 -37.32
N SER A 283 -4.68 12.63 -37.76
CA SER A 283 -6.00 13.25 -37.70
C SER A 283 -7.06 12.16 -37.56
N GLY A 284 -8.22 12.50 -36.98
CA GLY A 284 -9.31 11.55 -36.74
C GLY A 284 -9.88 11.67 -35.33
N ALA A 285 -10.84 10.80 -35.00
CA ALA A 285 -11.54 10.83 -33.71
C ALA A 285 -10.64 10.45 -32.51
N TYR A 286 -9.61 9.63 -32.74
CA TYR A 286 -8.64 9.20 -31.73
C TYR A 286 -7.54 10.25 -31.46
N VAL A 287 -7.49 11.35 -32.23
CA VAL A 287 -6.62 12.49 -31.97
C VAL A 287 -7.47 13.58 -31.34
N SER A 288 -7.34 13.78 -30.03
CA SER A 288 -8.15 14.76 -29.31
C SER A 288 -7.94 16.17 -29.86
N SER A 289 -8.89 16.67 -30.64
CA SER A 289 -8.83 18.03 -31.20
C SER A 289 -8.96 19.13 -30.15
N ALA A 290 -9.40 18.76 -28.94
CA ALA A 290 -9.55 19.67 -27.81
C ALA A 290 -8.25 19.86 -27.01
N ASN A 291 -7.24 19.00 -27.23
CA ASN A 291 -5.99 19.05 -26.48
C ASN A 291 -4.82 19.45 -27.40
N ASP A 292 -4.27 20.63 -27.15
CA ASP A 292 -3.20 21.22 -27.94
C ASP A 292 -1.84 20.57 -27.70
N THR A 293 -1.65 19.77 -26.64
CA THR A 293 -0.42 19.00 -26.38
C THR A 293 -0.37 17.65 -27.10
N THR A 294 -1.48 17.22 -27.71
CA THR A 294 -1.56 15.99 -28.51
C THR A 294 -0.86 16.16 -29.86
N ILE A 295 -0.07 15.16 -30.26
CA ILE A 295 0.55 15.07 -31.59
C ILE A 295 0.69 13.62 -32.01
N GLY A 296 0.54 13.36 -33.30
CA GLY A 296 0.82 12.04 -33.85
C GLY A 296 1.32 12.10 -35.29
N GLN A 297 1.91 11.00 -35.74
CA GLN A 297 2.32 10.79 -37.12
C GLN A 297 1.70 9.50 -37.65
N SER A 298 1.06 9.56 -38.81
CA SER A 298 0.36 8.43 -39.42
C SER A 298 1.04 7.97 -40.70
N PHE A 299 1.02 6.66 -40.93
CA PHE A 299 1.55 6.01 -42.11
C PHE A 299 0.51 5.04 -42.66
N ASN A 300 0.31 5.06 -43.98
CA ASN A 300 -0.52 4.08 -44.68
C ASN A 300 0.11 2.70 -44.57
N ILE A 301 -0.73 1.71 -44.30
CA ILE A 301 -0.35 0.30 -44.20
C ILE A 301 -1.21 -0.56 -45.12
N SER A 302 -0.56 -1.51 -45.80
CA SER A 302 -1.17 -2.48 -46.71
C SER A 302 -0.95 -3.89 -46.17
N LEU A 303 -1.81 -4.34 -45.26
CA LEU A 303 -1.64 -5.61 -44.56
C LEU A 303 -2.12 -6.80 -45.41
N LYS A 304 -1.46 -7.95 -45.26
CA LYS A 304 -1.76 -9.19 -45.97
C LYS A 304 -2.33 -10.26 -45.06
N ALA A 305 -3.33 -10.98 -45.54
CA ALA A 305 -4.03 -12.01 -44.78
C ALA A 305 -3.05 -13.05 -44.21
N GLY A 306 -3.06 -13.24 -42.89
CA GLY A 306 -2.22 -14.22 -42.19
C GLY A 306 -0.73 -13.84 -42.05
N GLU A 307 -0.30 -12.67 -42.56
CA GLU A 307 1.08 -12.20 -42.41
C GLU A 307 1.21 -11.21 -41.25
N THR A 308 2.35 -11.23 -40.54
CA THR A 308 2.60 -10.37 -39.38
C THR A 308 3.28 -9.08 -39.77
N ALA A 309 2.65 -7.95 -39.46
CA ALA A 309 3.29 -6.64 -39.46
C ALA A 309 3.74 -6.26 -38.04
N VAL A 310 4.96 -5.73 -37.92
CA VAL A 310 5.57 -5.33 -36.64
C VAL A 310 5.94 -3.85 -36.67
N PHE A 311 5.57 -3.14 -35.60
CA PHE A 311 5.83 -1.72 -35.39
C PHE A 311 6.51 -1.53 -34.04
N TYR A 312 7.47 -0.61 -34.00
CA TYR A 312 8.24 -0.25 -32.82
C TYR A 312 8.19 1.25 -32.61
N LYS A 313 8.04 1.64 -31.35
CA LYS A 313 8.09 3.02 -30.91
C LYS A 313 9.14 3.15 -29.82
N TYR A 314 9.98 4.16 -29.93
CA TYR A 314 11.03 4.48 -28.97
C TYR A 314 10.86 5.93 -28.55
N VAL A 315 10.77 6.18 -27.25
CA VAL A 315 10.49 7.49 -26.71
C VAL A 315 11.62 7.92 -25.80
N GLY A 316 12.09 9.15 -25.99
CA GLY A 316 13.02 9.82 -25.11
C GLY A 316 12.32 10.93 -24.33
N ILE A 317 12.55 10.98 -23.02
CA ILE A 317 11.85 11.90 -22.10
C ILE A 317 12.85 12.56 -21.16
N ALA A 318 12.78 13.88 -21.04
CA ALA A 318 13.58 14.63 -20.06
C ALA A 318 12.90 15.97 -19.71
N SER A 319 13.17 16.48 -18.51
CA SER A 319 12.69 17.78 -18.04
C SER A 319 13.84 18.69 -17.63
N THR A 320 13.66 20.01 -17.83
CA THR A 320 14.60 21.03 -17.37
C THR A 320 14.70 21.13 -15.84
N ASP A 321 13.79 20.49 -15.11
CA ASP A 321 13.94 20.27 -13.67
C ASP A 321 15.19 19.49 -13.28
N LYS A 322 15.66 18.64 -14.19
CA LYS A 322 16.78 17.73 -13.93
C LYS A 322 17.94 17.92 -14.88
N PHE A 323 17.66 18.29 -16.12
CA PHE A 323 18.64 18.42 -17.17
C PHE A 323 18.62 19.82 -17.75
N SER A 324 19.71 20.58 -17.63
CA SER A 324 19.76 21.96 -18.15
C SER A 324 19.51 22.05 -19.65
N ASP A 325 19.86 21.01 -20.42
CA ASP A 325 19.54 20.85 -21.85
C ASP A 325 18.64 19.63 -22.06
N ALA A 326 17.43 19.69 -21.51
CA ALA A 326 16.49 18.58 -21.51
C ALA A 326 16.05 18.16 -22.92
N GLU A 327 15.92 19.09 -23.86
CA GLU A 327 15.55 18.73 -25.24
C GLU A 327 16.61 17.82 -25.87
N SER A 328 17.89 18.20 -25.75
CA SER A 328 19.01 17.41 -26.27
C SER A 328 19.05 16.02 -25.63
N VAL A 329 18.91 15.93 -24.30
CA VAL A 329 18.86 14.66 -23.56
C VAL A 329 17.71 13.77 -24.05
N ALA A 330 16.50 14.32 -24.20
CA ALA A 330 15.34 13.56 -24.67
C ALA A 330 15.52 13.08 -26.12
N ARG A 331 16.03 13.94 -27.02
CA ARG A 331 16.29 13.57 -28.42
C ARG A 331 17.38 12.52 -28.56
N ASP A 332 18.44 12.60 -27.76
CA ASP A 332 19.52 11.61 -27.77
C ASP A 332 19.08 10.27 -27.17
N ALA A 333 18.29 10.29 -26.10
CA ALA A 333 17.65 9.10 -25.55
C ALA A 333 16.76 8.40 -26.59
N GLN A 334 15.89 9.16 -27.27
CA GLN A 334 15.04 8.64 -28.34
C GLN A 334 15.86 8.04 -29.47
N ARG A 335 16.82 8.80 -30.01
CA ARG A 335 17.64 8.40 -31.16
C ARG A 335 18.45 7.15 -30.86
N SER A 336 19.16 7.14 -29.74
CA SER A 336 20.00 5.99 -29.34
C SER A 336 19.16 4.74 -29.07
N ALA A 337 17.95 4.88 -28.54
CA ALA A 337 17.01 3.78 -28.38
C ALA A 337 16.56 3.23 -29.75
N GLN A 338 16.19 4.11 -30.69
CA GLN A 338 15.79 3.71 -32.04
C GLN A 338 16.92 3.05 -32.83
N GLU A 339 18.16 3.51 -32.67
CA GLU A 339 19.37 2.90 -33.26
C GLU A 339 19.70 1.54 -32.66
N SER A 340 19.52 1.37 -31.34
CA SER A 340 19.78 0.12 -30.62
C SER A 340 18.74 -0.97 -30.92
N GLY A 341 17.48 -0.56 -31.11
CA GLY A 341 16.36 -1.44 -31.38
C GLY A 341 15.81 -2.20 -30.16
N TRP A 342 14.64 -2.80 -30.34
CA TRP A 342 13.85 -3.46 -29.29
C TRP A 342 14.62 -4.55 -28.54
N ASP A 343 15.25 -5.49 -29.25
CA ASP A 343 15.88 -6.66 -28.61
C ASP A 343 17.01 -6.26 -27.67
N THR A 344 17.81 -5.25 -28.05
CA THR A 344 18.89 -4.70 -27.21
C THR A 344 18.31 -4.03 -25.96
N LEU A 345 17.33 -3.14 -26.13
CA LEU A 345 16.74 -2.40 -25.01
C LEU A 345 16.00 -3.33 -24.04
N LEU A 346 15.31 -4.34 -24.56
CA LEU A 346 14.64 -5.34 -23.74
C LEU A 346 15.66 -6.15 -22.94
N ALA A 347 16.75 -6.60 -23.56
CA ALA A 347 17.80 -7.34 -22.87
C ALA A 347 18.46 -6.51 -21.75
N GLU A 348 18.74 -5.22 -22.00
CA GLU A 348 19.25 -4.29 -20.98
C GLU A 348 18.26 -4.10 -19.82
N HIS A 349 16.99 -3.84 -20.14
CA HIS A 349 15.94 -3.64 -19.14
C HIS A 349 15.74 -4.88 -18.25
N VAL A 350 15.62 -6.07 -18.86
CA VAL A 350 15.47 -7.34 -18.13
C VAL A 350 16.71 -7.62 -17.29
N ALA A 351 17.91 -7.38 -17.82
CA ALA A 351 19.14 -7.56 -17.06
C ALA A 351 19.25 -6.58 -15.88
N ALA A 352 18.71 -5.37 -15.99
CA ALA A 352 18.65 -4.42 -14.89
C ALA A 352 17.67 -4.89 -13.80
N TRP A 353 16.47 -5.35 -14.16
CA TRP A 353 15.53 -5.92 -13.20
C TRP A 353 16.04 -7.20 -12.54
N ALA A 354 16.69 -8.09 -13.29
CA ALA A 354 17.26 -9.33 -12.76
C ALA A 354 18.37 -9.10 -11.71
N LYS A 355 18.97 -7.90 -11.63
CA LYS A 355 19.92 -7.52 -10.57
C LYS A 355 19.22 -7.01 -9.30
N ILE A 356 17.95 -6.64 -9.40
CA ILE A 356 17.17 -5.99 -8.35
C ILE A 356 16.16 -6.97 -7.75
N LEU A 357 15.26 -7.51 -8.60
CA LEU A 357 14.20 -8.44 -8.23
C LEU A 357 14.71 -9.89 -8.32
N THR A 358 15.50 -10.26 -7.32
CA THR A 358 16.08 -11.61 -7.18
C THR A 358 15.23 -12.45 -6.22
N ALA A 359 15.44 -13.77 -6.19
CA ALA A 359 14.81 -14.65 -5.19
C ALA A 359 15.18 -14.28 -3.74
N ASP A 360 16.25 -13.49 -3.55
CA ASP A 360 16.70 -13.00 -2.26
C ASP A 360 16.13 -11.62 -1.92
N SER A 361 15.35 -11.00 -2.81
CA SER A 361 14.85 -9.63 -2.65
C SER A 361 13.41 -9.53 -2.14
N VAL A 362 12.74 -10.67 -1.94
CA VAL A 362 11.34 -10.77 -1.51
C VAL A 362 11.23 -11.79 -0.38
N ASP A 363 10.16 -11.74 0.40
CA ASP A 363 9.85 -12.77 1.37
C ASP A 363 9.23 -13.98 0.65
N ASP A 364 9.86 -15.14 0.83
CA ASP A 364 9.52 -16.36 0.11
C ASP A 364 8.87 -17.38 1.05
N PHE A 365 7.63 -17.74 0.72
CA PHE A 365 6.79 -18.66 1.50
C PHE A 365 6.74 -20.07 0.89
N THR A 366 7.55 -20.34 -0.14
CA THR A 366 7.63 -21.68 -0.74
C THR A 366 8.23 -22.69 0.24
N ASP A 367 7.80 -23.93 0.13
CA ASP A 367 8.41 -25.02 0.88
C ASP A 367 9.88 -25.18 0.42
N PRO A 368 10.86 -25.15 1.33
CA PRO A 368 12.28 -25.12 0.96
C PRO A 368 12.79 -26.44 0.34
N VAL A 369 12.01 -27.52 0.43
CA VAL A 369 12.34 -28.83 -0.14
C VAL A 369 11.76 -28.96 -1.55
N THR A 370 10.52 -28.54 -1.75
CA THR A 370 9.81 -28.70 -3.03
C THR A 370 9.95 -27.50 -3.96
N GLY A 371 10.11 -26.29 -3.40
CA GLY A 371 10.05 -25.01 -4.13
C GLY A 371 8.64 -24.57 -4.50
N GLU A 372 7.61 -25.29 -4.04
CA GLU A 372 6.20 -25.01 -4.32
C GLU A 372 5.58 -24.16 -3.22
N LEU A 373 4.56 -23.36 -3.58
CA LEU A 373 3.78 -22.62 -2.60
C LEU A 373 2.84 -23.57 -1.82
N PRO A 374 2.54 -23.28 -0.54
CA PRO A 374 1.51 -23.98 0.20
C PRO A 374 0.14 -23.90 -0.49
N GLU A 375 -0.72 -24.91 -0.26
CA GLU A 375 -2.09 -24.93 -0.82
C GLU A 375 -3.00 -23.85 -0.23
N ASP A 376 -2.62 -23.24 0.90
CA ASP A 376 -3.37 -22.17 1.54
C ASP A 376 -3.42 -20.91 0.65
N PRO A 377 -4.61 -20.48 0.18
CA PRO A 377 -4.75 -19.34 -0.72
C PRO A 377 -4.32 -18.01 -0.09
N ASN A 378 -4.43 -17.85 1.23
CA ASN A 378 -3.98 -16.65 1.92
C ASN A 378 -2.45 -16.58 1.95
N VAL A 379 -1.77 -17.72 2.13
CA VAL A 379 -0.30 -17.79 2.07
C VAL A 379 0.21 -17.59 0.64
N GLN A 380 -0.51 -18.11 -0.37
CA GLN A 380 -0.21 -17.81 -1.77
C GLN A 380 -0.36 -16.30 -2.06
N ALA A 381 -1.45 -15.69 -1.59
CA ALA A 381 -1.66 -14.25 -1.74
C ALA A 381 -0.58 -13.42 -1.03
N LEU A 382 -0.13 -13.83 0.16
CA LEU A 382 1.01 -13.22 0.86
C LEU A 382 2.30 -13.26 0.05
N HIS A 383 2.60 -14.40 -0.59
CA HIS A 383 3.78 -14.51 -1.45
C HIS A 383 3.71 -13.58 -2.66
N ILE A 384 2.57 -13.58 -3.36
CA ILE A 384 2.36 -12.72 -4.52
C ILE A 384 2.45 -11.25 -4.10
N ALA A 385 1.84 -10.89 -2.96
CA ALA A 385 1.91 -9.55 -2.40
C ALA A 385 3.35 -9.14 -2.06
N SER A 386 4.18 -10.02 -1.49
CA SER A 386 5.59 -9.71 -1.21
C SER A 386 6.37 -9.34 -2.47
N VAL A 387 6.14 -10.08 -3.58
CA VAL A 387 6.74 -9.77 -4.89
C VAL A 387 6.20 -8.45 -5.45
N ALA A 388 4.89 -8.27 -5.42
CA ALA A 388 4.23 -7.08 -5.93
C ALA A 388 4.68 -5.82 -5.17
N ASN A 389 4.65 -5.83 -3.83
CA ASN A 389 5.08 -4.73 -2.95
C ASN A 389 6.49 -4.29 -3.30
N THR A 390 7.43 -5.24 -3.36
CA THR A 390 8.83 -4.99 -3.70
C THR A 390 8.95 -4.33 -5.08
N TYR A 391 8.26 -4.85 -6.09
CA TYR A 391 8.29 -4.31 -7.44
C TYR A 391 7.70 -2.89 -7.52
N TYR A 392 6.49 -2.67 -6.95
CA TYR A 392 5.77 -1.41 -7.02
C TYR A 392 6.50 -0.28 -6.28
N LEU A 393 7.15 -0.58 -5.16
CA LEU A 393 7.99 0.40 -4.45
C LEU A 393 9.26 0.72 -5.27
N LEU A 394 10.01 -0.30 -5.73
CA LEU A 394 11.28 -0.10 -6.41
C LEU A 394 11.17 0.56 -7.78
N GLN A 395 10.08 0.34 -8.52
CA GLN A 395 9.89 0.99 -9.82
C GLN A 395 9.70 2.52 -9.71
N ASN A 396 9.46 3.06 -8.52
CA ASN A 396 9.37 4.50 -8.25
C ASN A 396 10.71 5.10 -7.77
N LEU A 397 11.76 4.28 -7.65
CA LEU A 397 13.05 4.69 -7.11
C LEU A 397 14.17 4.62 -8.14
N GLN A 398 15.22 5.40 -7.91
CA GLN A 398 16.51 5.44 -8.58
C GLN A 398 17.62 5.22 -7.53
N PRO A 399 18.73 4.54 -7.88
CA PRO A 399 19.76 4.22 -6.92
C PRO A 399 20.62 5.44 -6.58
N ASP A 400 21.29 5.40 -5.44
CA ASP A 400 22.28 6.39 -5.04
C ASP A 400 23.38 6.53 -6.10
N GLY A 401 23.78 7.78 -6.36
CA GLY A 401 24.74 8.10 -7.43
C GLY A 401 24.19 8.11 -8.86
N SER A 402 22.91 7.77 -9.08
CA SER A 402 22.25 7.94 -10.39
C SER A 402 22.17 9.41 -10.84
N GLY A 403 22.25 10.32 -9.87
CA GLY A 403 21.96 11.72 -10.08
C GLY A 403 20.47 12.02 -10.19
N LEU A 404 19.57 11.03 -10.12
CA LEU A 404 18.10 11.16 -10.25
C LEU A 404 17.34 10.86 -8.95
N ASN A 405 18.05 10.53 -7.87
CA ASN A 405 17.51 10.03 -6.60
C ASN A 405 17.26 11.14 -5.55
N ASP A 406 16.65 12.26 -5.95
CA ASP A 406 16.44 13.44 -5.09
C ASP A 406 14.98 13.93 -5.04
N ASN A 407 14.03 13.11 -5.48
CA ASN A 407 12.59 13.30 -5.30
C ASN A 407 12.02 12.03 -4.64
N SER A 408 11.28 12.15 -3.54
CA SER A 408 10.76 10.99 -2.80
C SER A 408 9.65 10.25 -3.56
N ILE A 409 9.12 9.18 -2.95
CA ILE A 409 7.96 8.44 -3.44
C ILE A 409 6.68 9.14 -2.98
N SER A 410 5.76 9.39 -3.90
CA SER A 410 4.40 9.87 -3.61
C SER A 410 3.46 8.70 -3.35
N VAL A 411 2.31 8.97 -2.71
CA VAL A 411 1.30 7.95 -2.40
C VAL A 411 0.81 7.19 -3.64
N GLY A 412 0.60 7.89 -4.76
CA GLY A 412 0.16 7.33 -6.04
C GLY A 412 1.28 6.87 -6.98
N GLY A 413 2.55 7.05 -6.60
CA GLY A 413 3.70 6.78 -7.48
C GLY A 413 3.76 7.71 -8.71
N LEU A 414 4.48 7.27 -9.75
CA LEU A 414 4.69 8.02 -11.00
C LEU A 414 3.68 7.70 -12.12
N TYR A 415 2.55 7.07 -11.79
CA TYR A 415 1.56 6.57 -12.75
C TYR A 415 0.11 6.90 -12.37
N SER A 416 -0.09 7.58 -11.24
CA SER A 416 -1.36 8.13 -10.78
C SER A 416 -1.11 9.52 -10.21
N ASP A 417 -2.08 10.41 -10.35
CA ASP A 417 -2.05 11.72 -9.71
C ASP A 417 -2.88 11.79 -8.42
N SER A 418 -3.30 10.65 -7.88
CA SER A 418 -3.90 10.57 -6.54
C SER A 418 -3.03 11.31 -5.51
N TYR A 419 -3.68 12.00 -4.56
CA TYR A 419 -3.03 12.91 -3.62
C TYR A 419 -2.18 14.02 -4.27
N ALA A 420 -2.48 14.37 -5.53
CA ALA A 420 -1.73 15.33 -6.32
C ALA A 420 -0.23 15.01 -6.45
N GLY A 421 0.15 13.74 -6.28
CA GLY A 421 1.53 13.29 -6.24
C GLY A 421 2.34 13.85 -5.07
N LEU A 422 1.71 14.40 -4.03
CA LEU A 422 2.40 14.97 -2.88
C LEU A 422 3.10 13.89 -2.05
N VAL A 423 4.19 14.29 -1.37
CA VAL A 423 4.97 13.43 -0.46
C VAL A 423 4.58 13.73 0.98
N PHE A 424 4.27 12.68 1.74
CA PHE A 424 3.81 12.70 3.12
C PHE A 424 4.77 11.93 4.04
N TRP A 425 4.42 11.79 5.32
CA TRP A 425 5.08 10.86 6.25
C TRP A 425 5.05 9.40 5.76
N ASP A 426 4.10 9.03 4.90
CA ASP A 426 4.01 7.77 4.14
C ASP A 426 5.36 7.29 3.62
N ALA A 427 6.14 8.19 3.01
CA ALA A 427 7.44 7.83 2.45
C ALA A 427 8.42 7.42 3.55
N ASP A 428 8.48 8.15 4.67
CA ASP A 428 9.48 8.01 5.71
C ASP A 428 9.14 6.91 6.74
N TYR A 429 7.86 6.72 7.05
CA TYR A 429 7.41 5.84 8.14
C TYR A 429 6.80 4.52 7.65
N TRP A 430 6.27 4.51 6.42
CA TRP A 430 5.53 3.35 5.88
C TRP A 430 6.28 2.66 4.74
N MET A 431 6.84 3.41 3.79
CA MET A 431 7.57 2.83 2.65
C MET A 431 9.05 2.61 2.96
N ALA A 432 9.73 3.59 3.57
CA ALA A 432 11.16 3.51 3.81
C ALA A 432 11.60 2.34 4.70
N PRO A 433 10.91 1.92 5.78
CA PRO A 433 11.48 0.92 6.69
C PRO A 433 11.85 -0.42 6.04
N GLY A 434 10.95 -0.99 5.25
CA GLY A 434 11.23 -2.22 4.49
C GLY A 434 12.31 -2.02 3.43
N LEU A 435 12.30 -0.85 2.76
CA LEU A 435 13.24 -0.50 1.70
C LEU A 435 14.66 -0.21 2.24
N ASN A 436 14.80 0.49 3.36
CA ASN A 436 16.09 0.74 4.01
C ASN A 436 16.75 -0.58 4.35
N LEU A 437 15.97 -1.52 4.89
CA LEU A 437 16.44 -2.83 5.31
C LEU A 437 17.03 -3.65 4.16
N ALA A 438 16.35 -3.71 3.00
CA ALA A 438 16.70 -4.61 1.90
C ALA A 438 17.34 -3.91 0.68
N PHE A 439 17.05 -2.64 0.45
CA PHE A 439 17.48 -1.85 -0.71
C PHE A 439 17.99 -0.45 -0.31
N PRO A 440 18.93 -0.32 0.65
CA PRO A 440 19.35 0.99 1.17
C PRO A 440 19.91 1.95 0.10
N GLU A 441 20.56 1.41 -0.94
CA GLU A 441 21.02 2.22 -2.07
C GLU A 441 19.87 2.92 -2.82
N TRP A 442 18.67 2.35 -2.82
CA TRP A 442 17.49 2.89 -3.49
C TRP A 442 16.63 3.72 -2.55
N SER A 443 16.41 3.24 -1.31
CA SER A 443 15.60 3.92 -0.31
C SER A 443 16.15 5.29 0.07
N LYS A 444 17.48 5.47 0.01
CA LYS A 444 18.14 6.75 0.26
C LYS A 444 17.57 7.91 -0.58
N GLN A 445 16.91 7.65 -1.72
CA GLN A 445 16.16 8.67 -2.45
C GLN A 445 15.15 9.43 -1.56
N ILE A 446 14.47 8.73 -0.65
CA ILE A 446 13.50 9.30 0.30
C ILE A 446 14.23 10.29 1.23
N SER A 447 15.33 9.84 1.83
CA SER A 447 16.15 10.68 2.71
C SER A 447 16.81 11.85 1.98
N ASN A 448 17.30 11.64 0.75
CA ASN A 448 17.92 12.68 -0.07
C ASN A 448 16.93 13.78 -0.46
N PHE A 449 15.65 13.44 -0.66
CA PHE A 449 14.61 14.43 -0.84
C PHE A 449 14.45 15.32 0.41
N ARG A 450 14.42 14.75 1.61
CA ARG A 450 14.36 15.55 2.86
C ARG A 450 15.59 16.45 3.01
N ILE A 451 16.79 15.94 2.68
CA ILE A 451 18.03 16.75 2.66
C ILE A 451 17.92 17.92 1.67
N LYS A 452 17.40 17.68 0.45
CA LYS A 452 17.16 18.72 -0.56
C LYS A 452 16.21 19.81 -0.03
N GLN A 453 15.21 19.45 0.77
CA GLN A 453 14.20 20.36 1.30
C GLN A 453 14.58 21.03 2.64
N HIS A 454 15.70 20.66 3.27
CA HIS A 454 16.09 21.17 4.59
C HIS A 454 16.22 22.70 4.64
N ASN A 455 16.77 23.32 3.59
CA ASN A 455 16.85 24.78 3.56
C ASN A 455 15.46 25.46 3.56
N GLN A 456 14.48 24.86 2.89
CA GLN A 456 13.11 25.38 2.92
C GLN A 456 12.49 25.13 4.31
N SER A 457 12.72 23.98 4.95
CA SER A 457 12.16 23.71 6.27
C SER A 457 12.70 24.68 7.34
N LEU A 458 13.95 25.15 7.21
CA LEU A 458 14.49 26.24 8.02
C LEU A 458 13.77 27.57 7.75
N ALA A 459 13.47 27.87 6.49
CA ALA A 459 12.73 29.08 6.11
C ALA A 459 11.27 29.04 6.60
N ASN A 460 10.62 27.88 6.55
CA ASN A 460 9.29 27.64 7.12
C ASN A 460 9.28 27.89 8.63
N ALA A 461 10.30 27.40 9.35
CA ALA A 461 10.42 27.64 10.78
C ALA A 461 10.61 29.12 11.11
N ALA A 462 11.48 29.82 10.36
CA ALA A 462 11.69 31.25 10.51
C ALA A 462 10.40 32.05 10.20
N PHE A 463 9.64 31.67 9.17
CA PHE A 463 8.36 32.28 8.84
C PHE A 463 7.34 32.15 9.98
N ASN A 464 7.34 31.01 10.67
CA ASN A 464 6.48 30.74 11.83
C ASN A 464 7.08 31.21 13.17
N ASN A 465 8.12 32.06 13.15
CA ASN A 465 8.77 32.65 14.33
C ASN A 465 9.45 31.65 15.29
N TYR A 466 9.86 30.48 14.80
CA TYR A 466 10.66 29.54 15.59
C TYR A 466 12.12 30.01 15.74
N PRO A 467 12.84 29.54 16.78
CA PRO A 467 14.24 29.89 16.98
C PRO A 467 15.12 29.59 15.77
N ASN A 468 16.18 30.41 15.56
CA ASN A 468 17.13 30.18 14.48
C ASN A 468 17.75 28.77 14.53
N GLY A 469 17.76 28.09 13.38
CA GLY A 469 18.22 26.71 13.26
C GLY A 469 17.13 25.66 13.44
N SER A 470 15.90 26.05 13.80
CA SER A 470 14.73 25.15 13.82
C SER A 470 14.35 24.71 12.40
N SER A 471 13.89 23.48 12.25
CA SER A 471 13.34 22.95 10.99
C SER A 471 11.86 22.62 11.16
N LEU A 472 11.02 23.10 10.23
CA LEU A 472 9.62 22.71 10.10
C LEU A 472 9.33 22.26 8.67
N TYR A 473 9.17 20.95 8.47
CA TYR A 473 8.71 20.41 7.20
C TYR A 473 7.21 20.64 7.04
N SER A 474 6.79 20.84 5.78
CA SER A 474 5.39 20.93 5.40
C SER A 474 4.76 19.53 5.39
N TRP A 475 3.54 19.40 5.95
CA TRP A 475 2.82 18.12 6.02
C TRP A 475 2.78 17.39 4.67
N THR A 476 2.47 18.14 3.60
CA THR A 476 2.52 17.64 2.22
C THR A 476 3.57 18.40 1.44
N THR A 477 4.53 17.68 0.85
CA THR A 477 5.62 18.31 0.10
C THR A 477 5.49 18.02 -1.39
N GLY A 478 5.24 19.07 -2.18
CA GLY A 478 5.37 19.07 -3.64
C GLY A 478 6.74 19.60 -4.09
N ARG A 479 6.73 20.62 -4.95
CA ARG A 479 7.95 21.20 -5.53
C ARG A 479 8.90 21.84 -4.51
N TYR A 480 8.37 22.81 -3.75
CA TYR A 480 9.19 23.71 -2.94
C TYR A 480 9.24 23.33 -1.47
N GLY A 481 8.23 22.61 -0.95
CA GLY A 481 8.14 22.24 0.47
C GLY A 481 7.87 23.41 1.41
N ASN A 482 7.36 24.53 0.90
CA ASN A 482 6.86 25.63 1.72
C ASN A 482 5.57 25.25 2.44
N CYS A 483 5.23 25.97 3.50
CA CYS A 483 3.93 25.83 4.16
C CYS A 483 2.82 26.32 3.23
N THR A 484 1.80 25.50 3.02
CA THR A 484 0.66 25.78 2.13
C THR A 484 -0.66 25.31 2.76
N GLY A 485 -1.78 25.50 2.07
CA GLY A 485 -3.10 25.12 2.57
C GLY A 485 -3.36 23.62 2.58
N THR A 486 -2.68 22.83 1.73
CA THR A 486 -2.65 21.37 1.83
C THR A 486 -1.53 20.88 2.75
N GLY A 487 -0.43 21.65 2.84
CA GLY A 487 0.73 21.34 3.65
C GLY A 487 0.99 22.37 4.77
N PRO A 488 0.18 22.43 5.83
CA PRO A 488 0.49 23.25 6.99
C PRO A 488 1.81 22.76 7.65
N CYS A 489 2.56 23.68 8.25
CA CYS A 489 3.78 23.35 9.01
C CYS A 489 3.61 23.48 10.53
N VAL A 490 2.53 24.12 10.97
CA VAL A 490 2.23 24.40 12.37
C VAL A 490 0.75 24.13 12.62
N ASP A 491 0.42 23.86 13.88
CA ASP A 491 -0.94 23.63 14.37
C ASP A 491 -1.64 22.44 13.67
N TYR A 492 -0.85 21.43 13.30
CA TYR A 492 -1.28 20.21 12.63
C TYR A 492 -0.35 19.03 13.01
N GLU A 493 -0.18 18.05 12.12
CA GLU A 493 0.62 16.84 12.29
C GLU A 493 2.14 17.12 12.36
N TYR A 494 2.59 17.56 13.54
CA TYR A 494 4.00 17.83 13.82
C TYR A 494 4.89 16.57 13.74
N HIS A 495 4.30 15.38 13.95
CA HIS A 495 5.04 14.12 14.01
C HIS A 495 5.81 13.80 12.73
N LEU A 496 5.41 14.34 11.57
CA LEU A 496 6.17 14.23 10.31
C LEU A 496 7.67 14.53 10.51
N ASN A 497 7.99 15.53 11.32
CA ASN A 497 9.38 15.92 11.56
C ASN A 497 10.16 14.83 12.32
N TYR A 498 9.49 14.09 13.20
CA TYR A 498 10.03 12.96 13.96
C TYR A 498 10.15 11.72 13.08
N ASP A 499 9.19 11.49 12.19
CA ASP A 499 9.20 10.39 11.23
C ASP A 499 10.38 10.51 10.24
N ILE A 500 10.65 11.74 9.78
CA ILE A 500 11.84 12.05 8.99
C ILE A 500 13.12 11.74 9.79
N ALA A 501 13.20 12.16 11.05
CA ALA A 501 14.37 11.88 11.89
C ALA A 501 14.57 10.38 12.11
N PHE A 502 13.49 9.63 12.33
CA PHE A 502 13.50 8.17 12.42
C PHE A 502 14.06 7.53 11.15
N ASN A 503 13.55 7.89 9.97
CA ASN A 503 14.03 7.35 8.70
C ASN A 503 15.51 7.65 8.46
N LEU A 504 15.96 8.89 8.72
CA LEU A 504 17.36 9.30 8.60
C LEU A 504 18.29 8.48 9.51
N MET A 505 17.86 8.21 10.75
CA MET A 505 18.62 7.38 11.69
C MET A 505 18.63 5.91 11.28
N GLN A 506 17.49 5.37 10.84
CA GLN A 506 17.40 4.00 10.40
C GLN A 506 18.31 3.76 9.18
N GLU A 507 18.24 4.60 8.15
CA GLU A 507 19.13 4.54 6.98
C GLU A 507 20.61 4.61 7.38
N TYR A 508 20.97 5.43 8.38
CA TYR A 508 22.32 5.47 8.92
C TYR A 508 22.70 4.19 9.65
N ASN A 509 21.83 3.62 10.49
CA ASN A 509 22.11 2.37 11.20
C ASN A 509 22.24 1.18 10.24
N ILE A 510 21.46 1.17 9.16
CA ILE A 510 21.54 0.12 8.13
C ILE A 510 22.83 0.23 7.33
N THR A 511 23.18 1.42 6.85
CA THR A 511 24.33 1.61 5.93
C THR A 511 25.65 1.84 6.64
N ASN A 512 25.63 2.33 7.88
CA ASN A 512 26.74 2.90 8.63
C ASN A 512 27.54 3.95 7.82
N ASN A 513 26.87 4.67 6.91
CA ASN A 513 27.52 5.66 6.05
C ASN A 513 27.68 7.00 6.78
N ARG A 514 28.76 7.11 7.57
CA ARG A 514 29.06 8.31 8.38
C ARG A 514 29.22 9.57 7.54
N THR A 515 29.85 9.46 6.36
CA THR A 515 30.04 10.62 5.48
C THR A 515 28.71 11.18 4.99
N TRP A 516 27.78 10.32 4.59
CA TRP A 516 26.44 10.76 4.21
C TRP A 516 25.69 11.36 5.41
N PHE A 517 25.71 10.69 6.56
CA PHE A 517 25.02 11.15 7.76
C PHE A 517 25.50 12.51 8.27
N ASP A 518 26.81 12.76 8.22
CA ASP A 518 27.41 14.04 8.62
C ASP A 518 27.18 15.18 7.60
N ASN A 519 26.70 14.85 6.40
CA ASN A 519 26.45 15.79 5.29
C ASN A 519 24.95 16.09 5.10
N GLY A 520 24.21 16.35 6.18
CA GLY A 520 22.80 16.76 6.10
C GLY A 520 21.91 16.10 7.14
N PRO A 521 21.77 14.76 7.14
CA PRO A 521 20.85 14.04 8.03
C PRO A 521 20.98 14.42 9.51
N ARG A 522 22.21 14.46 10.02
CA ARG A 522 22.50 14.82 11.41
C ARG A 522 22.09 16.25 11.75
N GLN A 523 22.25 17.18 10.81
CA GLN A 523 21.85 18.57 10.95
C GLN A 523 20.32 18.71 10.97
N ILE A 524 19.61 17.90 10.18
CA ILE A 524 18.13 17.85 10.21
C ILE A 524 17.63 17.40 11.59
N ILE A 525 18.23 16.36 12.17
CA ILE A 525 17.87 15.86 13.50
C ILE A 525 18.08 16.95 14.57
N GLU A 526 19.25 17.60 14.59
CA GLU A 526 19.53 18.71 15.50
C GLU A 526 18.55 19.89 15.29
N SER A 527 18.29 20.28 14.04
CA SER A 527 17.33 21.34 13.71
C SER A 527 15.90 21.00 14.16
N THR A 528 15.52 19.73 14.10
CA THR A 528 14.21 19.27 14.56
C THR A 528 14.15 19.26 16.09
N ALA A 529 15.26 18.96 16.78
CA ALA A 529 15.33 19.06 18.24
C ALA A 529 15.24 20.51 18.74
N ILE A 530 15.84 21.47 18.02
CA ILE A 530 15.69 22.91 18.32
C ILE A 530 14.22 23.33 18.19
N MET A 531 13.55 22.90 17.10
CA MET A 531 12.12 23.14 16.89
C MET A 531 11.29 22.55 18.03
N THR A 532 11.55 21.30 18.39
CA THR A 532 10.81 20.55 19.42
C THR A 532 10.94 21.17 20.79
N GLY A 533 12.16 21.58 21.16
CA GLY A 533 12.38 22.25 22.44
C GLY A 533 11.65 23.61 22.55
N HIS A 534 11.30 24.24 21.43
CA HIS A 534 10.45 25.43 21.40
C HIS A 534 8.95 25.11 21.41
N LEU A 535 8.55 24.04 20.71
CA LEU A 535 7.17 23.59 20.60
C LEU A 535 6.61 23.10 21.95
N LEU A 536 7.44 22.40 22.74
CA LEU A 536 7.04 21.89 24.06
C LEU A 536 6.78 23.01 25.05
N MET A 537 5.55 23.06 25.57
CA MET A 537 5.10 24.06 26.52
C MET A 537 4.94 23.44 27.91
N TYR A 538 5.55 24.08 28.91
CA TYR A 538 5.42 23.65 30.30
C TYR A 538 4.02 23.96 30.85
N ASN A 539 3.35 22.93 31.37
CA ASN A 539 2.07 23.03 32.04
C ASN A 539 2.29 23.13 33.56
N GLU A 540 2.07 24.33 34.11
CA GLU A 540 2.24 24.62 35.54
C GLU A 540 1.32 23.79 36.46
N THR A 541 0.21 23.26 35.93
CA THR A 541 -0.78 22.50 36.72
C THR A 541 -0.33 21.06 36.92
N THR A 542 0.12 20.41 35.86
CA THR A 542 0.57 19.01 35.86
C THR A 542 2.06 18.87 36.09
N GLN A 543 2.81 19.98 36.06
CA GLN A 543 4.27 20.01 36.17
C GLN A 543 4.98 19.17 35.10
N SER A 544 4.44 19.21 33.87
CA SER A 544 4.88 18.42 32.73
C SER A 544 4.91 19.26 31.44
N TYR A 545 5.40 18.69 30.34
CA TYR A 545 5.44 19.34 29.04
C TYR A 545 4.41 18.75 28.07
N TRP A 546 3.66 19.63 27.40
CA TRP A 546 2.64 19.29 26.41
C TRP A 546 2.94 19.94 25.05
N ILE A 547 2.31 19.40 24.01
CA ILE A 547 2.15 20.06 22.70
C ILE A 547 0.67 20.45 22.56
N TYR A 548 0.39 21.70 22.21
CA TYR A 548 -0.99 22.20 22.08
C TYR A 548 -1.39 22.36 20.61
N ASN A 549 -2.70 22.27 20.34
CA ASN A 549 -3.30 22.54 19.02
C ASN A 549 -2.66 21.75 17.86
N MET A 550 -2.40 20.47 18.08
CA MET A 550 -1.78 19.55 17.12
C MET A 550 -2.80 18.56 16.57
N THR A 551 -2.39 17.73 15.63
CA THR A 551 -3.14 16.56 15.16
C THR A 551 -2.17 15.39 15.25
N ASP A 552 -2.62 14.29 15.84
CA ASP A 552 -1.86 13.03 15.89
C ASP A 552 -2.26 12.19 14.65
N PRO A 553 -1.65 11.03 14.38
CA PRO A 553 -1.97 10.23 13.19
C PRO A 553 -3.47 9.95 12.97
N ASP A 554 -4.30 9.89 14.01
CA ASP A 554 -5.75 9.91 13.85
C ASP A 554 -6.28 11.28 13.38
N GLU A 555 -6.32 11.47 12.06
CA GLU A 555 -6.84 12.70 11.44
C GLU A 555 -8.34 12.95 11.64
N TYR A 556 -9.10 12.02 12.24
CA TYR A 556 -10.46 12.34 12.70
C TYR A 556 -10.45 13.28 13.91
N ALA A 557 -9.35 13.33 14.66
CA ALA A 557 -9.14 14.14 15.84
C ALA A 557 -8.19 15.33 15.59
N ASN A 558 -8.66 16.32 14.81
CA ASN A 558 -7.90 17.55 14.55
C ASN A 558 -7.89 18.55 15.73
N ASN A 559 -6.82 19.35 15.80
CA ASN A 559 -6.64 20.46 16.75
C ASN A 559 -6.81 20.04 18.21
N LYS A 560 -6.17 18.95 18.60
CA LYS A 560 -6.15 18.40 19.95
C LYS A 560 -4.89 18.81 20.69
N ASP A 561 -4.99 18.71 22.01
CA ASP A 561 -3.86 18.95 22.90
C ASP A 561 -3.28 17.61 23.38
N ASN A 562 -1.96 17.58 23.46
CA ASN A 562 -1.14 16.53 24.06
C ASN A 562 -1.43 15.14 23.47
N GLY A 563 -1.30 15.00 22.15
CA GLY A 563 -1.44 13.70 21.49
C GLY A 563 -0.31 12.73 21.85
N ALA A 564 -0.68 11.47 22.13
CA ALA A 564 0.21 10.48 22.72
C ALA A 564 1.38 10.09 21.81
N PHE A 565 1.14 9.89 20.51
CA PHE A 565 2.20 9.49 19.59
C PHE A 565 3.19 10.63 19.34
N THR A 566 2.69 11.84 19.07
CA THR A 566 3.53 13.01 18.83
C THR A 566 4.35 13.41 20.07
N ILE A 567 3.79 13.39 21.28
CA ILE A 567 4.55 13.76 22.50
C ILE A 567 5.66 12.73 22.81
N ALA A 568 5.38 11.44 22.60
CA ALA A 568 6.37 10.38 22.74
C ALA A 568 7.50 10.52 21.71
N SER A 569 7.13 10.76 20.46
CA SER A 569 8.08 10.98 19.36
C SER A 569 8.97 12.21 19.61
N ALA A 570 8.41 13.28 20.18
CA ALA A 570 9.15 14.45 20.61
C ALA A 570 10.19 14.13 21.70
N ALA A 571 9.82 13.38 22.73
CA ALA A 571 10.74 12.96 23.78
C ALA A 571 11.86 12.06 23.25
N THR A 572 11.52 11.06 22.41
CA THR A 572 12.49 10.17 21.76
C THR A 572 13.47 10.95 20.88
N LEU A 573 13.00 11.94 20.11
CA LEU A 573 13.87 12.79 19.31
C LEU A 573 14.85 13.60 20.19
N LEU A 574 14.38 14.19 21.28
CA LEU A 574 15.22 15.00 22.16
C LEU A 574 16.30 14.16 22.87
N GLU A 575 15.97 12.93 23.26
CA GLU A 575 16.94 11.96 23.75
C GLU A 575 17.98 11.61 22.67
N LEU A 576 17.53 11.22 21.48
CA LEU A 576 18.37 10.91 20.33
C LEU A 576 19.32 12.07 19.98
N ALA A 577 18.82 13.31 19.92
CA ALA A 577 19.63 14.48 19.61
C ALA A 577 20.72 14.70 20.67
N ASN A 578 20.40 14.53 21.95
CA ASN A 578 21.38 14.61 23.02
C ASN A 578 22.46 13.52 22.92
N ASP A 579 22.10 12.29 22.58
CA ASP A 579 23.05 11.20 22.35
C ASP A 579 23.96 11.49 21.15
N LEU A 580 23.42 12.03 20.06
CA LEU A 580 24.18 12.46 18.90
C LEU A 580 25.14 13.61 19.20
N ARG A 581 24.78 14.52 20.12
CA ARG A 581 25.66 15.60 20.60
C ARG A 581 26.83 15.04 21.41
N VAL A 582 26.56 14.15 22.36
CA VAL A 582 27.58 13.51 23.19
C VAL A 582 28.57 12.70 22.35
N THR A 583 28.08 11.93 21.38
CA THR A 583 28.93 11.17 20.45
C THR A 583 29.80 12.05 19.55
N GLN A 584 29.41 13.32 19.34
CA GLN A 584 30.22 14.33 18.64
C GLN A 584 31.18 15.09 19.58
N GLY A 585 31.20 14.78 20.87
CA GLY A 585 31.99 15.52 21.88
C GLY A 585 31.41 16.89 22.24
N LEU A 586 30.12 17.12 21.95
CA LEU A 586 29.38 18.29 22.41
C LEU A 586 28.68 17.99 23.74
N GLU A 587 28.40 19.03 24.53
CA GLU A 587 27.60 18.89 25.75
C GLU A 587 26.12 18.64 25.40
N SER A 588 25.47 17.75 26.17
CA SER A 588 24.02 17.57 26.13
C SER A 588 23.30 18.88 26.46
N ASN A 589 22.17 19.13 25.81
CA ASN A 589 21.31 20.25 26.13
C ASN A 589 20.43 19.89 27.36
N SER A 590 20.67 20.56 28.48
CA SER A 590 19.96 20.28 29.73
C SER A 590 18.47 20.59 29.65
N THR A 591 18.06 21.55 28.82
CA THR A 591 16.62 21.87 28.62
C THR A 591 15.92 20.73 27.90
N TRP A 592 16.53 20.18 26.85
CA TRP A 592 15.99 19.03 26.14
C TRP A 592 15.93 17.78 27.02
N GLN A 593 16.93 17.60 27.87
CA GLN A 593 16.94 16.52 28.87
C GLN A 593 15.81 16.67 29.88
N GLU A 594 15.58 17.88 30.41
CA GLU A 594 14.45 18.16 31.31
C GLU A 594 13.10 17.94 30.61
N GLN A 595 12.96 18.41 29.37
CA GLN A 595 11.74 18.27 28.58
C GLN A 595 11.38 16.80 28.32
N GLN A 596 12.32 16.00 27.81
CA GLN A 596 12.04 14.59 27.52
C GLN A 596 11.70 13.78 28.79
N GLN A 597 12.33 14.10 29.92
CA GLN A 597 12.11 13.37 31.17
C GLN A 597 10.75 13.66 31.81
N ASN A 598 10.13 14.79 31.47
CA ASN A 598 8.93 15.31 32.13
C ASN A 598 7.78 15.56 31.14
N ILE A 599 7.66 14.75 30.09
CA ILE A 599 6.42 14.70 29.27
C ILE A 599 5.28 14.01 30.05
N GLU A 600 4.04 14.24 29.62
CA GLU A 600 2.86 13.59 30.19
C GLU A 600 2.11 12.77 29.13
N PHE A 601 1.93 11.47 29.40
CA PHE A 601 1.01 10.64 28.63
C PHE A 601 -0.43 10.88 29.09
N PRO A 602 -1.33 11.24 28.17
CA PRO A 602 -2.75 11.23 28.49
C PRO A 602 -3.17 9.76 28.71
N SER A 603 -3.66 9.44 29.90
CA SER A 603 -4.08 8.07 30.25
C SER A 603 -5.42 8.08 30.97
N ALA A 604 -6.24 7.06 30.69
CA ALA A 604 -7.50 6.84 31.37
C ALA A 604 -7.27 6.23 32.76
N ALA A 605 -8.27 6.33 33.64
CA ALA A 605 -8.27 5.60 34.92
C ALA A 605 -8.23 4.06 34.76
N SER A 606 -8.48 3.56 33.55
CA SER A 606 -8.36 2.15 33.16
C SER A 606 -6.94 1.76 32.69
N ASN A 607 -5.99 2.71 32.71
CA ASN A 607 -4.63 2.62 32.17
C ASN A 607 -4.52 2.55 30.64
N ILE A 608 -5.64 2.58 29.90
CA ILE A 608 -5.59 2.76 28.44
C ILE A 608 -4.99 4.15 28.15
N THR A 609 -3.97 4.19 27.31
CA THR A 609 -3.40 5.44 26.79
C THR A 609 -4.46 6.11 25.92
N LEU A 610 -4.73 7.39 26.15
CA LEU A 610 -5.65 8.17 25.34
C LEU A 610 -4.89 8.68 24.10
N GLU A 611 -5.51 8.74 22.93
CA GLU A 611 -4.89 9.39 21.75
C GLU A 611 -4.59 10.87 22.03
N TYR A 612 -5.45 11.55 22.79
CA TYR A 612 -5.29 12.95 23.17
C TYR A 612 -5.96 13.25 24.52
N GLN A 613 -5.59 14.37 25.16
CA GLN A 613 -5.95 14.67 26.56
C GLN A 613 -7.45 14.61 26.89
N THR A 614 -8.31 14.95 25.93
CA THR A 614 -9.77 15.01 26.09
C THR A 614 -10.52 13.85 25.43
N MET A 615 -9.80 12.81 25.02
CA MET A 615 -10.40 11.63 24.39
C MET A 615 -11.39 10.95 25.36
N ASN A 616 -12.48 10.47 24.78
CA ASN A 616 -13.49 9.70 25.49
C ASN A 616 -13.77 8.38 24.74
N ASN A 617 -14.61 7.52 25.30
CA ASN A 617 -14.80 6.16 24.78
C ASN A 617 -15.65 6.08 23.51
N SER A 618 -16.16 7.21 23.00
CA SER A 618 -16.89 7.26 21.72
C SER A 618 -16.01 7.49 20.50
N VAL A 619 -14.68 7.53 20.70
CA VAL A 619 -13.70 7.65 19.61
C VAL A 619 -13.88 6.54 18.57
N ALA A 620 -13.72 6.92 17.31
CA ALA A 620 -13.52 6.03 16.18
C ALA A 620 -12.21 6.49 15.54
N VAL A 621 -11.28 5.58 15.33
CA VAL A 621 -9.89 5.90 14.98
C VAL A 621 -9.68 5.67 13.49
N LYS A 622 -9.19 6.68 12.77
CA LYS A 622 -8.97 6.59 11.33
C LYS A 622 -7.90 5.57 10.97
N GLN A 623 -6.77 5.56 11.68
CA GLN A 623 -5.57 4.76 11.36
C GLN A 623 -4.71 4.50 12.60
N ALA A 624 -3.62 3.73 12.44
CA ALA A 624 -2.70 3.47 13.54
C ALA A 624 -2.17 4.78 14.16
N ASP A 625 -2.38 4.95 15.46
CA ASP A 625 -1.95 6.10 16.26
C ASP A 625 -1.20 5.64 17.52
N VAL A 626 -1.91 5.37 18.63
CA VAL A 626 -1.28 4.92 19.90
C VAL A 626 -0.47 3.63 19.71
N VAL A 627 -0.92 2.72 18.84
CA VAL A 627 -0.18 1.48 18.55
C VAL A 627 1.21 1.76 17.95
N LEU A 628 1.42 2.91 17.30
CA LEU A 628 2.74 3.32 16.78
C LEU A 628 3.79 3.54 17.89
N LEU A 629 3.34 3.75 19.14
CA LEU A 629 4.22 3.79 20.31
C LEU A 629 4.96 2.46 20.53
N THR A 630 4.33 1.33 20.20
CA THR A 630 4.96 0.01 20.29
C THR A 630 5.93 -0.18 19.14
N TYR A 631 5.45 -0.10 17.90
CA TYR A 631 6.27 -0.14 16.71
C TYR A 631 5.79 0.89 15.70
N PRO A 632 6.69 1.68 15.07
CA PRO A 632 8.14 1.54 15.11
C PRO A 632 8.85 2.42 16.16
N LEU A 633 8.12 3.17 17.00
CA LEU A 633 8.76 4.07 17.97
C LEU A 633 9.52 3.32 19.08
N ASP A 634 9.13 2.08 19.40
CA ASP A 634 9.71 1.27 20.48
C ASP A 634 9.78 2.04 21.82
N PHE A 635 8.73 2.84 22.12
CA PHE A 635 8.71 3.74 23.26
C PHE A 635 8.55 2.97 24.58
N ASN A 636 9.32 3.33 25.63
CA ASN A 636 9.37 2.57 26.89
C ASN A 636 9.37 3.42 28.18
N GLN A 637 9.26 4.75 28.10
CA GLN A 637 9.31 5.62 29.29
C GLN A 637 7.92 5.70 29.94
N ASN A 638 7.73 5.02 31.08
CA ASN A 638 6.43 4.90 31.76
C ASN A 638 5.32 4.26 30.89
N TYR A 639 5.72 3.45 29.91
CA TYR A 639 4.82 2.74 29.00
C TYR A 639 5.23 1.27 28.92
N THR A 640 4.54 0.41 29.67
CA THR A 640 4.95 -0.99 29.88
C THR A 640 4.42 -1.92 28.79
N GLU A 641 4.95 -3.14 28.69
CA GLU A 641 4.40 -4.17 27.78
C GLU A 641 2.92 -4.49 28.04
N ALA A 642 2.47 -4.37 29.29
CA ALA A 642 1.07 -4.57 29.65
C ALA A 642 0.19 -3.42 29.12
N ASP A 643 0.68 -2.18 29.18
CA ASP A 643 -0.02 -1.01 28.65
C ASP A 643 -0.09 -1.10 27.11
N LYS A 644 1.01 -1.49 26.46
CA LYS A 644 1.08 -1.75 25.02
C LYS A 644 0.05 -2.77 24.54
N LEU A 645 -0.04 -3.91 25.23
CA LEU A 645 -1.02 -4.96 24.90
C LEU A 645 -2.46 -4.50 25.15
N LEU A 646 -2.69 -3.76 26.24
CA LEU A 646 -4.00 -3.19 26.56
C LEU A 646 -4.46 -2.19 25.49
N ASP A 647 -3.55 -1.33 25.03
CA ASP A 647 -3.83 -0.36 23.98
C ASP A 647 -4.06 -1.05 22.64
N LEU A 648 -3.24 -2.04 22.27
CA LEU A 648 -3.45 -2.86 21.06
C LEU A 648 -4.88 -3.43 21.02
N ASP A 649 -5.33 -4.06 22.10
CA ASP A 649 -6.66 -4.65 22.17
C ASP A 649 -7.79 -3.60 22.13
N TYR A 650 -7.60 -2.46 22.80
CA TYR A 650 -8.58 -1.38 22.79
C TYR A 650 -8.70 -0.76 21.39
N TYR A 651 -7.59 -0.34 20.79
CA TYR A 651 -7.58 0.39 19.52
C TYR A 651 -7.97 -0.48 18.33
N ALA A 652 -7.68 -1.79 18.36
CA ALA A 652 -8.18 -2.70 17.33
C ALA A 652 -9.71 -2.73 17.25
N ASN A 653 -10.40 -2.58 18.38
CA ASN A 653 -11.86 -2.48 18.44
C ASN A 653 -12.41 -1.07 18.09
N LYS A 654 -11.56 -0.04 18.12
CA LYS A 654 -11.95 1.35 17.81
C LYS A 654 -11.58 1.77 16.39
N GLN A 655 -10.77 0.97 15.71
CA GLN A 655 -10.33 1.20 14.36
C GLN A 655 -11.52 1.28 13.40
N SER A 656 -11.57 2.35 12.61
CA SER A 656 -12.58 2.58 11.60
C SER A 656 -12.38 1.62 10.42
N PRO A 657 -13.47 1.04 9.86
CA PRO A 657 -13.39 0.24 8.64
C PRO A 657 -13.05 1.07 7.40
N ASP A 658 -13.21 2.40 7.48
CA ASP A 658 -12.88 3.34 6.39
C ASP A 658 -11.39 3.75 6.40
N GLY A 659 -10.62 3.18 7.34
CA GLY A 659 -9.21 3.47 7.55
C GLY A 659 -8.30 2.94 6.42
N PRO A 660 -7.14 3.57 6.22
CA PRO A 660 -6.23 3.27 5.12
C PRO A 660 -5.42 1.97 5.31
N ALA A 661 -5.01 1.39 4.18
CA ALA A 661 -4.47 0.03 4.03
C ALA A 661 -3.17 -0.32 4.79
N MET A 662 -2.47 0.64 5.37
CA MET A 662 -1.24 0.38 6.14
C MET A 662 -1.51 0.03 7.61
N THR A 663 -2.68 0.40 8.13
CA THR A 663 -3.00 0.37 9.57
C THR A 663 -2.77 -0.99 10.21
N TYR A 664 -3.44 -2.03 9.73
CA TYR A 664 -3.38 -3.37 10.34
C TYR A 664 -2.03 -4.07 10.17
N SER A 665 -1.14 -3.55 9.32
CA SER A 665 0.25 -4.05 9.27
C SER A 665 0.99 -3.78 10.60
N ILE A 666 0.73 -2.65 11.26
CA ILE A 666 1.29 -2.35 12.59
C ILE A 666 0.65 -3.24 13.65
N PHE A 667 -0.67 -3.42 13.62
CA PHE A 667 -1.37 -4.35 14.52
C PHE A 667 -0.81 -5.77 14.41
N ALA A 668 -0.46 -6.22 13.20
CA ALA A 668 0.18 -7.53 13.00
C ALA A 668 1.57 -7.62 13.64
N ILE A 669 2.39 -6.58 13.49
CA ILE A 669 3.74 -6.50 14.07
C ILE A 669 3.65 -6.47 15.60
N ASP A 670 2.77 -5.64 16.16
CA ASP A 670 2.58 -5.47 17.59
C ASP A 670 1.97 -6.71 18.24
N ALA A 671 0.94 -7.30 17.63
CA ALA A 671 0.38 -8.57 18.11
C ALA A 671 1.46 -9.66 18.15
N ASN A 672 2.31 -9.75 17.12
CA ASN A 672 3.40 -10.72 17.15
C ASN A 672 4.37 -10.45 18.31
N ALA A 673 4.72 -9.18 18.54
CA ALA A 673 5.67 -8.77 19.58
C ALA A 673 5.12 -8.94 21.01
N LEU A 674 3.84 -8.65 21.23
CA LEU A 674 3.23 -8.45 22.55
C LEU A 674 2.34 -9.61 23.02
N SER A 675 1.63 -10.29 22.11
CA SER A 675 0.62 -11.28 22.50
C SER A 675 1.24 -12.44 23.29
N GLN A 676 0.52 -12.87 24.34
CA GLN A 676 0.98 -13.91 25.25
C GLN A 676 0.45 -15.31 24.89
N SER A 677 -0.59 -15.37 24.07
CA SER A 677 -1.30 -16.57 23.58
C SER A 677 -1.94 -16.24 22.22
N GLY A 678 -2.53 -17.24 21.57
CA GLY A 678 -3.24 -17.04 20.30
C GLY A 678 -2.30 -16.78 19.11
N CYS A 679 -2.88 -16.45 17.96
CA CYS A 679 -2.22 -16.25 16.66
C CYS A 679 -2.86 -15.08 15.89
N SER A 680 -3.46 -14.11 16.59
CA SER A 680 -4.09 -12.93 15.99
C SER A 680 -3.15 -12.10 15.13
N ALA A 681 -1.83 -12.18 15.34
CA ALA A 681 -0.84 -11.60 14.43
C ALA A 681 -1.03 -12.05 12.97
N TYR A 682 -1.47 -13.28 12.73
CA TYR A 682 -1.81 -13.76 11.40
C TYR A 682 -3.12 -13.14 10.88
N THR A 683 -4.15 -13.06 11.72
CA THR A 683 -5.42 -12.40 11.38
C THR A 683 -5.20 -10.93 10.99
N TYR A 684 -4.47 -10.17 11.80
CA TYR A 684 -4.11 -8.78 11.48
C TYR A 684 -3.23 -8.67 10.24
N THR A 685 -2.39 -9.68 9.97
CA THR A 685 -1.65 -9.73 8.71
C THR A 685 -2.63 -9.79 7.55
N LEU A 686 -3.63 -10.68 7.59
CA LEU A 686 -4.67 -10.75 6.55
C LEU A 686 -5.43 -9.43 6.42
N ASP A 687 -5.82 -8.81 7.55
CA ASP A 687 -6.51 -7.52 7.58
C ASP A 687 -5.68 -6.42 6.91
N GLY A 688 -4.35 -6.44 7.09
CA GLY A 688 -3.42 -5.45 6.54
C GLY A 688 -3.23 -5.49 5.02
N PHE A 689 -3.69 -6.54 4.31
CA PHE A 689 -3.51 -6.58 2.85
C PHE A 689 -4.71 -7.10 2.06
N LEU A 690 -5.37 -8.19 2.48
CA LEU A 690 -6.40 -8.84 1.66
C LEU A 690 -7.59 -7.93 1.32
N PRO A 691 -8.15 -7.14 2.26
CA PRO A 691 -9.27 -6.25 1.96
C PRO A 691 -8.90 -5.12 0.98
N TYR A 692 -7.63 -4.77 0.90
CA TYR A 692 -7.14 -3.59 0.17
C TYR A 692 -6.55 -3.93 -1.19
N LEU A 693 -6.04 -5.14 -1.38
CA LEU A 693 -5.51 -5.57 -2.67
C LEU A 693 -6.59 -5.68 -3.74
N ARG A 694 -6.24 -5.26 -4.96
CA ARG A 694 -7.06 -5.38 -6.16
C ARG A 694 -6.37 -6.25 -7.21
N ALA A 695 -7.08 -7.26 -7.68
CA ALA A 695 -6.77 -7.94 -8.93
C ALA A 695 -7.02 -6.99 -10.13
N PRO A 696 -6.46 -7.27 -11.32
CA PRO A 696 -5.59 -8.40 -11.64
C PRO A 696 -4.13 -8.20 -11.20
N TRP A 697 -3.73 -7.00 -10.75
CA TRP A 697 -2.34 -6.60 -10.62
C TRP A 697 -1.78 -6.59 -9.19
N PHE A 698 -2.58 -6.96 -8.19
CA PHE A 698 -2.18 -6.95 -6.77
C PHE A 698 -1.70 -5.56 -6.32
N GLN A 699 -2.39 -4.52 -6.78
CA GLN A 699 -2.16 -3.13 -6.34
C GLN A 699 -3.12 -2.79 -5.19
N PHE A 700 -2.64 -2.00 -4.22
CA PHE A 700 -3.46 -1.59 -3.10
C PHE A 700 -4.44 -0.47 -3.49
N SER A 701 -5.68 -0.60 -3.06
CA SER A 701 -6.60 0.52 -2.82
C SER A 701 -6.32 1.09 -1.44
N GLU A 702 -6.47 2.40 -1.28
CA GLU A 702 -6.34 3.05 0.02
C GLU A 702 -7.32 2.46 1.04
N GLN A 703 -8.55 2.18 0.63
CA GLN A 703 -9.64 1.76 1.51
C GLN A 703 -10.13 0.36 1.16
N ALA A 704 -10.69 -0.35 2.13
CA ALA A 704 -11.11 -1.74 1.95
C ALA A 704 -12.26 -1.87 0.93
N VAL A 705 -13.10 -0.82 0.78
CA VAL A 705 -14.28 -0.80 -0.09
C VAL A 705 -14.18 0.35 -1.08
N ASP A 706 -14.29 0.09 -2.38
CA ASP A 706 -14.16 1.13 -3.42
C ASP A 706 -15.49 1.88 -3.72
N ASP A 707 -16.60 1.49 -3.07
CA ASP A 707 -17.92 2.10 -3.26
C ASP A 707 -18.02 3.46 -2.57
N VAL A 708 -17.98 4.52 -3.38
CA VAL A 708 -18.04 5.92 -2.95
C VAL A 708 -19.29 6.28 -2.13
N THR A 709 -20.38 5.52 -2.26
CA THR A 709 -21.65 5.82 -1.54
C THR A 709 -21.58 5.46 -0.06
N VAL A 710 -20.70 4.54 0.30
CA VAL A 710 -20.47 4.10 1.68
C VAL A 710 -19.08 4.50 2.18
N ASN A 711 -18.25 5.08 1.31
CA ASN A 711 -16.86 5.38 1.61
C ASN A 711 -16.45 6.80 1.14
N GLY A 712 -16.80 7.81 1.93
CA GLY A 712 -16.26 9.17 1.80
C GLY A 712 -16.75 10.02 0.61
N GLY A 713 -17.47 9.47 -0.35
CA GLY A 713 -18.06 10.22 -1.48
C GLY A 713 -17.15 10.43 -2.69
N THR A 714 -15.90 9.96 -2.64
CA THR A 714 -14.94 9.96 -3.75
C THR A 714 -14.27 8.58 -3.85
N ASN A 715 -13.71 8.24 -5.01
CA ASN A 715 -12.98 6.98 -5.12
C ASN A 715 -11.70 7.03 -4.25
N PRO A 716 -11.32 5.92 -3.62
CA PRO A 716 -10.09 5.84 -2.84
C PRO A 716 -8.87 6.11 -3.71
N ALA A 717 -7.78 6.58 -3.11
CA ALA A 717 -6.52 6.69 -3.82
C ALA A 717 -6.10 5.31 -4.36
N PHE A 718 -5.73 5.28 -5.64
CA PHE A 718 -5.26 4.07 -6.29
C PHE A 718 -4.30 4.40 -7.43
N PRO A 719 -3.21 3.63 -7.60
CA PRO A 719 -2.67 2.67 -6.64
C PRO A 719 -2.23 3.38 -5.35
N PHE A 720 -2.23 2.68 -4.22
CA PHE A 720 -1.88 3.22 -2.92
C PHE A 720 -0.58 2.60 -2.40
N LEU A 721 0.56 3.24 -2.68
CA LEU A 721 1.89 2.71 -2.34
C LEU A 721 2.13 2.60 -0.84
N THR A 722 1.39 3.32 -0.01
CA THR A 722 1.54 3.24 1.45
C THR A 722 1.07 1.89 1.98
N GLY A 723 0.04 1.29 1.37
CA GLY A 723 -0.37 -0.08 1.66
C GLY A 723 0.70 -1.10 1.30
N HIS A 724 1.36 -0.94 0.14
CA HIS A 724 2.53 -1.75 -0.23
C HIS A 724 3.66 -1.62 0.80
N GLY A 725 3.94 -0.39 1.27
CA GLY A 725 4.95 -0.12 2.29
C GLY A 725 4.64 -0.78 3.63
N GLY A 726 3.43 -0.61 4.16
CA GLY A 726 3.00 -1.21 5.43
C GLY A 726 3.08 -2.74 5.40
N ALA A 727 2.56 -3.38 4.36
CA ALA A 727 2.61 -4.83 4.21
C ALA A 727 4.07 -5.35 4.06
N ASP A 728 4.97 -4.56 3.46
CA ASP A 728 6.40 -4.88 3.37
C ASP A 728 7.14 -4.78 4.73
N GLN A 729 6.49 -4.36 5.81
CA GLN A 729 7.11 -4.36 7.14
C GLN A 729 6.81 -5.63 7.95
N VAL A 730 5.70 -6.33 7.68
CA VAL A 730 5.17 -7.39 8.55
C VAL A 730 6.14 -8.56 8.74
N VAL A 731 6.73 -9.09 7.66
CA VAL A 731 7.65 -10.24 7.76
C VAL A 731 8.94 -9.88 8.51
N PRO A 732 9.72 -8.84 8.10
CA PRO A 732 10.97 -8.53 8.79
C PRO A 732 10.75 -7.99 10.21
N PHE A 733 9.83 -7.05 10.41
CA PHE A 733 9.69 -6.36 11.69
C PHE A 733 8.68 -7.03 12.63
N GLY A 734 7.74 -7.81 12.10
CA GLY A 734 6.79 -8.62 12.88
C GLY A 734 7.32 -10.03 13.12
N TYR A 735 7.38 -10.88 12.08
CA TYR A 735 7.69 -12.30 12.25
C TYR A 735 9.15 -12.56 12.65
N LEU A 736 10.10 -11.96 11.95
CA LEU A 736 11.50 -12.03 12.35
C LEU A 736 11.77 -11.15 13.60
N GLY A 737 10.92 -10.16 13.84
CA GLY A 737 11.01 -9.27 15.00
C GLY A 737 12.29 -8.45 15.00
N ILE A 738 12.78 -8.06 13.82
CA ILE A 738 14.01 -7.27 13.71
C ILE A 738 13.78 -5.85 14.24
N ARG A 739 14.79 -5.28 14.90
CA ARG A 739 14.84 -3.84 15.23
C ARG A 739 16.21 -3.28 14.83
N THR A 740 16.18 -2.22 14.03
CA THR A 740 17.35 -1.62 13.37
C THR A 740 17.47 -0.11 13.59
N ASP A 741 16.47 0.48 14.24
CA ASP A 741 16.42 1.85 14.75
C ASP A 741 17.37 2.07 15.95
N GLN A 742 17.90 0.99 16.53
CA GLN A 742 18.85 1.00 17.64
C GLN A 742 20.33 0.84 17.20
N PRO A 743 21.31 1.33 17.98
CA PRO A 743 22.75 1.10 17.75
C PRO A 743 23.20 -0.37 17.89
N THR A 744 22.30 -1.25 18.35
CA THR A 744 22.50 -2.70 18.42
C THR A 744 21.39 -3.40 17.63
N LEU A 745 21.74 -4.45 16.88
CA LEU A 745 20.78 -5.27 16.15
C LEU A 745 20.02 -6.21 17.10
N PHE A 746 18.69 -6.21 17.02
CA PHE A 746 17.83 -7.14 17.75
C PHE A 746 17.04 -8.05 16.81
N PHE A 747 16.74 -9.25 17.29
CA PHE A 747 15.78 -10.19 16.72
C PHE A 747 14.82 -10.68 17.81
N ASN A 748 13.55 -10.89 17.48
CA ASN A 748 12.59 -11.47 18.42
C ASN A 748 11.59 -12.42 17.73
N PRO A 749 12.10 -13.49 17.09
CA PRO A 749 11.36 -14.19 16.06
C PRO A 749 10.17 -14.99 16.58
N SER A 750 9.04 -14.94 15.86
CA SER A 750 7.89 -15.83 16.03
C SER A 750 7.13 -15.94 14.71
N LEU A 751 7.01 -17.15 14.18
CA LEU A 751 6.25 -17.43 12.97
C LEU A 751 4.84 -17.91 13.34
N PRO A 752 3.76 -17.27 12.87
CA PRO A 752 2.41 -17.76 13.12
C PRO A 752 2.21 -19.21 12.62
N PRO A 753 1.44 -20.05 13.33
CA PRO A 753 1.33 -21.48 13.03
C PRO A 753 0.68 -21.77 11.66
N GLN A 754 -0.03 -20.82 11.07
CA GLN A 754 -0.61 -20.91 9.73
C GLN A 754 0.46 -20.86 8.63
N ILE A 755 1.65 -20.35 8.93
CA ILE A 755 2.77 -20.25 8.00
C ILE A 755 3.81 -21.30 8.38
N SER A 756 4.05 -22.27 7.49
CA SER A 756 4.97 -23.37 7.77
C SER A 756 6.44 -22.93 7.70
N HIS A 757 6.77 -22.12 6.69
CA HIS A 757 8.11 -21.64 6.41
C HIS A 757 8.06 -20.22 5.82
N VAL A 758 9.08 -19.43 6.13
CA VAL A 758 9.36 -18.20 5.40
C VAL A 758 10.87 -17.99 5.30
N LYS A 759 11.35 -17.67 4.10
CA LYS A 759 12.67 -17.07 3.91
C LYS A 759 12.46 -15.57 3.81
N VAL A 760 13.02 -14.84 4.77
CA VAL A 760 12.98 -13.38 4.78
C VAL A 760 13.93 -12.88 3.69
N ARG A 761 13.53 -11.82 2.97
CA ARG A 761 14.41 -11.14 2.02
C ARG A 761 15.77 -10.81 2.66
N THR A 762 16.81 -10.74 1.84
CA THR A 762 18.14 -10.31 2.30
C THR A 762 18.06 -8.91 2.87
N PHE A 763 18.69 -8.73 4.02
CA PHE A 763 18.64 -7.49 4.76
C PHE A 763 20.02 -7.06 5.25
N HIS A 764 20.12 -5.78 5.62
CA HIS A 764 21.36 -5.15 5.98
C HIS A 764 21.32 -4.55 7.39
N TYR A 765 22.46 -4.52 8.06
CA TYR A 765 22.65 -3.77 9.31
C TYR A 765 24.11 -3.41 9.49
N ALA A 766 24.41 -2.15 9.82
CA ALA A 766 25.77 -1.62 9.91
C ALA A 766 26.66 -1.97 8.70
N GLY A 767 26.05 -2.03 7.51
CA GLY A 767 26.67 -2.45 6.26
C GLY A 767 26.89 -3.95 6.10
N ALA A 768 26.64 -4.79 7.11
CA ALA A 768 26.68 -6.25 7.01
C ALA A 768 25.45 -6.77 6.23
N THR A 769 25.60 -7.90 5.53
CA THR A 769 24.53 -8.54 4.76
C THR A 769 24.08 -9.84 5.43
N LEU A 770 22.78 -9.99 5.66
CA LEU A 770 22.19 -11.13 6.34
C LEU A 770 21.00 -11.71 5.57
N SER A 771 20.71 -12.97 5.82
CA SER A 771 19.42 -13.60 5.46
C SER A 771 18.89 -14.38 6.65
N ALA A 772 17.57 -14.58 6.67
CA ALA A 772 16.92 -15.43 7.66
C ALA A 772 15.98 -16.45 6.99
N THR A 773 15.99 -17.68 7.50
CA THR A 773 14.97 -18.67 7.19
C THR A 773 14.31 -19.12 8.48
N MET A 774 12.99 -19.16 8.47
CA MET A 774 12.17 -19.44 9.64
C MET A 774 11.31 -20.67 9.38
N ASN A 775 11.18 -21.50 10.40
CA ASN A 775 10.06 -22.42 10.52
C ASN A 775 9.33 -22.12 11.84
N THR A 776 8.36 -22.95 12.23
CA THR A 776 7.61 -22.76 13.48
C THR A 776 8.52 -22.62 14.71
N THR A 777 9.60 -23.40 14.80
CA THR A 777 10.35 -23.60 16.05
C THR A 777 11.63 -22.77 16.17
N HIS A 778 12.30 -22.49 15.06
CA HIS A 778 13.60 -21.83 15.06
C HIS A 778 13.79 -20.97 13.80
N THR A 779 14.72 -20.03 13.91
CA THR A 779 15.17 -19.16 12.82
C THR A 779 16.67 -19.37 12.59
N ASN A 780 17.06 -19.61 11.35
CA ASN A 780 18.46 -19.63 10.94
C ASN A 780 18.84 -18.27 10.35
N ILE A 781 19.82 -17.61 10.95
CA ILE A 781 20.39 -16.35 10.48
C ILE A 781 21.74 -16.65 9.85
N THR A 782 21.95 -16.23 8.61
CA THR A 782 23.23 -16.38 7.90
C THR A 782 23.80 -15.03 7.54
N ARG A 783 25.09 -14.81 7.81
CA ARG A 783 25.80 -13.59 7.41
C ARG A 783 26.67 -13.84 6.18
N PHE A 784 26.61 -12.94 5.21
CA PHE A 784 27.39 -13.00 3.97
C PHE A 784 28.39 -11.86 3.87
N PRO A 785 29.44 -11.99 3.02
CA PRO A 785 30.29 -10.86 2.68
C PRO A 785 29.47 -9.78 1.98
N SER A 786 29.49 -8.55 2.50
CA SER A 786 28.86 -7.42 1.83
C SER A 786 29.62 -7.00 0.58
N THR A 787 28.91 -6.84 -0.53
CA THR A 787 29.48 -6.43 -1.82
C THR A 787 29.19 -4.97 -2.17
N LYS A 788 28.17 -4.38 -1.56
CA LYS A 788 27.64 -3.05 -1.88
C LYS A 788 27.85 -2.02 -0.77
N LEU A 789 27.72 -2.47 0.48
CA LEU A 789 27.88 -1.64 1.66
C LEU A 789 29.20 -1.90 2.38
N ASN A 790 29.68 -0.90 3.11
CA ASN A 790 30.85 -1.02 3.95
C ASN A 790 30.47 -1.67 5.28
N ASP A 791 30.69 -2.98 5.38
CA ASP A 791 30.45 -3.76 6.59
C ASP A 791 31.40 -3.32 7.73
N LEU A 792 30.84 -2.67 8.76
CA LEU A 792 31.57 -2.21 9.95
C LEU A 792 32.32 -3.36 10.65
N TYR A 793 31.78 -4.58 10.54
CA TYR A 793 32.28 -5.78 11.20
C TYR A 793 33.02 -6.70 10.21
N GLN A 794 33.48 -6.23 9.04
CA GLN A 794 34.09 -7.10 8.01
C GLN A 794 35.23 -7.99 8.53
N ASN A 795 36.02 -7.49 9.48
CA ASN A 795 37.17 -8.19 10.07
C ASN A 795 36.89 -8.81 11.45
N THR A 796 35.62 -8.91 11.86
CA THR A 796 35.21 -9.43 13.17
C THR A 796 33.80 -10.06 13.09
N THR A 797 33.26 -10.52 14.22
CA THR A 797 31.88 -10.99 14.33
C THR A 797 30.92 -9.82 14.53
N LEU A 798 29.76 -9.85 13.87
CA LEU A 798 28.66 -8.90 14.06
C LEU A 798 27.90 -9.29 15.34
N PRO A 799 27.84 -8.45 16.39
CA PRO A 799 27.03 -8.72 17.57
C PRO A 799 25.55 -8.48 17.29
N PHE A 800 24.68 -9.30 17.89
CA PHE A 800 23.24 -9.05 17.95
C PHE A 800 22.63 -9.63 19.23
N VAL A 801 21.40 -9.22 19.54
CA VAL A 801 20.66 -9.68 20.71
C VAL A 801 19.35 -10.33 20.28
N VAL A 802 19.03 -11.49 20.86
CA VAL A 802 17.68 -12.07 20.77
C VAL A 802 16.87 -11.63 21.99
N GLY A 803 15.78 -10.91 21.76
CA GLY A 803 14.90 -10.31 22.76
C GLY A 803 14.34 -8.95 22.33
N THR A 804 13.50 -8.35 23.18
CA THR A 804 12.87 -7.04 22.91
C THR A 804 13.76 -5.88 23.41
N PRO A 805 14.03 -4.83 22.60
CA PRO A 805 14.69 -3.61 23.06
C PRO A 805 13.98 -2.98 24.26
N GLY A 806 14.72 -2.36 25.18
CA GLY A 806 14.14 -1.64 26.33
C GLY A 806 13.38 -2.48 27.37
N SER A 807 13.05 -3.74 27.10
CA SER A 807 12.28 -4.59 28.03
C SER A 807 13.16 -5.30 29.06
N ASP A 808 12.85 -5.10 30.34
CA ASP A 808 13.42 -5.86 31.45
C ASP A 808 12.77 -7.26 31.61
N ALA A 809 11.55 -7.44 31.08
CA ALA A 809 10.81 -8.69 31.14
C ALA A 809 11.29 -9.71 30.07
N SER A 810 11.86 -9.22 28.98
CA SER A 810 12.42 -10.05 27.91
C SER A 810 13.74 -10.70 28.35
N ASN A 811 13.83 -12.03 28.26
CA ASN A 811 15.11 -12.75 28.38
C ASN A 811 16.01 -12.40 27.18
N LYS A 812 16.98 -11.52 27.39
CA LYS A 812 17.95 -11.10 26.36
C LYS A 812 19.12 -12.07 26.29
N THR A 813 19.38 -12.60 25.09
CA THR A 813 20.55 -13.45 24.83
C THR A 813 21.43 -12.80 23.77
N SER A 814 22.71 -12.57 24.08
CA SER A 814 23.67 -12.00 23.13
C SER A 814 24.33 -13.08 22.28
N TYR A 815 24.44 -12.79 20.99
CA TYR A 815 25.12 -13.63 19.99
C TYR A 815 26.15 -12.78 19.23
N SER A 816 27.04 -13.45 18.52
CA SER A 816 27.83 -12.81 17.46
C SER A 816 28.03 -13.76 16.29
N ILE A 817 28.03 -13.24 15.07
CA ILE A 817 28.07 -14.03 13.84
C ILE A 817 29.20 -13.60 12.91
N ALA A 818 30.03 -14.55 12.49
CA ALA A 818 31.09 -14.37 11.51
C ALA A 818 30.54 -14.38 10.07
N ILE A 819 31.35 -13.91 9.12
CA ILE A 819 31.02 -14.02 7.70
C ILE A 819 31.02 -15.50 7.28
N ASN A 820 30.00 -15.90 6.50
CA ASN A 820 29.72 -17.28 6.08
C ASN A 820 29.34 -18.23 7.22
N GLU A 821 28.95 -17.70 8.37
CA GLU A 821 28.38 -18.47 9.47
C GLU A 821 26.85 -18.41 9.43
N THR A 822 26.22 -19.51 9.85
CA THR A 822 24.78 -19.61 10.11
C THR A 822 24.56 -19.93 11.58
N LEU A 823 23.75 -19.14 12.27
CA LEU A 823 23.31 -19.38 13.64
C LEU A 823 21.83 -19.75 13.67
N THR A 824 21.49 -20.74 14.49
CA THR A 824 20.10 -21.12 14.75
C THR A 824 19.67 -20.56 16.10
N ILE A 825 18.62 -19.75 16.11
CA ILE A 825 18.02 -19.17 17.32
C ILE A 825 16.59 -19.71 17.51
N PRO A 826 16.12 -19.90 18.75
CA PRO A 826 14.76 -20.38 19.01
C PRO A 826 13.73 -19.29 18.69
N ASN A 827 12.58 -19.71 18.17
CA ASN A 827 11.42 -18.84 18.00
C ASN A 827 10.59 -18.80 19.29
N ARG A 828 9.91 -17.69 19.53
CA ARG A 828 8.84 -17.62 20.52
C ARG A 828 7.65 -18.44 20.02
N LEU A 829 7.15 -19.34 20.85
CA LEU A 829 5.99 -20.20 20.59
C LEU A 829 4.80 -19.76 21.44
N TYR A 830 4.55 -18.45 21.54
CA TYR A 830 3.53 -17.92 22.45
C TYR A 830 2.13 -18.45 22.11
N PHE A 831 1.84 -18.70 20.83
CA PHE A 831 0.58 -19.28 20.36
C PHE A 831 0.26 -20.68 20.92
N GLN A 832 1.27 -21.41 21.43
CA GLN A 832 1.05 -22.70 22.11
C GLN A 832 0.48 -22.53 23.53
N LYS A 833 0.60 -21.34 24.12
CA LYS A 833 -0.10 -21.01 25.37
C LYS A 833 -1.56 -20.79 25.03
N LEU A 834 -2.44 -21.55 25.67
CA LEU A 834 -3.87 -21.45 25.42
C LEU A 834 -4.48 -20.27 26.19
N THR A 835 -5.24 -19.41 25.49
CA THR A 835 -5.98 -18.29 26.09
C THR A 835 -6.99 -18.79 27.13
N LYS A 836 -7.58 -19.98 26.89
CA LYS A 836 -8.38 -20.71 27.88
C LYS A 836 -7.77 -22.09 28.14
N PRO A 837 -7.64 -22.54 29.40
CA PRO A 837 -7.15 -23.88 29.70
C PRO A 837 -7.94 -24.96 28.96
N ASN A 838 -7.23 -25.93 28.38
CA ASN A 838 -7.78 -27.03 27.57
C ASN A 838 -8.62 -26.61 26.36
N ASN A 839 -8.43 -25.39 25.81
CA ASN A 839 -9.03 -25.02 24.53
C ASN A 839 -8.53 -25.96 23.43
N LEU A 840 -9.46 -26.58 22.71
CA LEU A 840 -9.21 -27.52 21.63
C LEU A 840 -9.14 -26.84 20.25
N LEU A 841 -9.58 -25.59 20.11
CA LEU A 841 -9.76 -24.96 18.78
C LEU A 841 -8.72 -23.90 18.43
N GLN A 842 -7.96 -23.41 19.42
CA GLN A 842 -7.07 -22.26 19.24
C GLN A 842 -6.09 -22.48 18.09
N CYS A 843 -6.08 -21.54 17.14
CA CYS A 843 -5.17 -21.49 16.00
C CYS A 843 -5.21 -22.72 15.08
N LEU A 844 -6.32 -23.46 15.09
CA LEU A 844 -6.54 -24.55 14.15
C LEU A 844 -7.05 -24.03 12.79
N PRO A 845 -6.91 -24.79 11.69
CA PRO A 845 -7.44 -24.41 10.39
C PRO A 845 -8.96 -24.20 10.44
N VAL A 846 -9.43 -23.06 9.93
CA VAL A 846 -10.84 -22.69 9.85
C VAL A 846 -11.21 -22.28 8.44
N THR A 847 -12.38 -22.72 7.98
CA THR A 847 -12.94 -22.35 6.68
C THR A 847 -14.41 -21.93 6.82
N SER A 848 -14.88 -21.10 5.90
CA SER A 848 -16.29 -20.79 5.72
C SER A 848 -16.58 -20.66 4.23
N ASN A 849 -17.71 -21.20 3.78
CA ASN A 849 -18.20 -21.04 2.40
C ASN A 849 -19.09 -19.80 2.26
N ASP A 850 -19.40 -19.13 3.37
CA ASP A 850 -20.27 -17.97 3.42
C ASP A 850 -19.46 -16.68 3.20
N PRO A 851 -19.95 -15.72 2.40
CA PRO A 851 -19.28 -14.44 2.25
C PRO A 851 -19.21 -13.70 3.59
N TYR A 852 -18.10 -13.00 3.83
CA TYR A 852 -17.86 -12.25 5.05
C TYR A 852 -17.54 -10.79 4.76
N SER A 853 -17.75 -9.93 5.76
CA SER A 853 -17.38 -8.51 5.71
C SER A 853 -15.87 -8.36 5.47
N ALA A 854 -15.47 -7.30 4.77
CA ALA A 854 -14.06 -7.00 4.55
C ALA A 854 -13.28 -6.94 5.87
N GLY A 855 -12.14 -7.66 5.96
CA GLY A 855 -11.31 -7.73 7.17
C GLY A 855 -11.93 -8.51 8.33
N GLN A 856 -12.95 -9.33 8.09
CA GLN A 856 -13.61 -10.12 9.16
C GLN A 856 -13.52 -11.61 8.86
N PHE A 857 -12.29 -12.14 8.91
CA PHE A 857 -11.95 -13.48 8.43
C PHE A 857 -12.39 -14.61 9.37
N PRO A 858 -12.73 -15.82 8.84
CA PRO A 858 -13.09 -16.97 9.66
C PRO A 858 -12.06 -17.36 10.73
N VAL A 859 -10.76 -17.17 10.45
CA VAL A 859 -9.67 -17.50 11.40
C VAL A 859 -9.76 -16.70 12.71
N ALA A 860 -10.33 -15.48 12.67
CA ALA A 860 -10.51 -14.65 13.84
C ALA A 860 -11.35 -15.33 14.92
N ALA A 861 -12.28 -16.22 14.55
CA ALA A 861 -13.10 -16.94 15.50
C ALA A 861 -12.31 -17.86 16.45
N VAL A 862 -11.06 -18.22 16.13
CA VAL A 862 -10.23 -19.12 16.96
C VAL A 862 -8.81 -18.63 17.16
N ASP A 863 -8.52 -17.37 16.87
CA ASP A 863 -7.16 -16.85 16.91
C ASP A 863 -6.70 -16.47 18.33
N GLY A 864 -7.57 -16.57 19.34
CA GLY A 864 -7.23 -16.32 20.73
C GLY A 864 -7.26 -14.84 21.14
N ALA A 865 -7.73 -13.93 20.28
CA ALA A 865 -7.92 -12.52 20.57
C ALA A 865 -9.40 -12.13 20.50
N THR A 866 -9.81 -11.24 21.40
CA THR A 866 -11.19 -10.70 21.39
C THR A 866 -11.32 -9.41 20.58
N SER A 867 -10.21 -8.92 20.03
CA SER A 867 -10.08 -7.68 19.28
C SER A 867 -10.21 -7.86 17.76
N THR A 868 -10.15 -9.11 17.29
CA THR A 868 -10.49 -9.54 15.94
C THR A 868 -11.87 -10.20 15.94
N SER A 869 -12.52 -10.34 14.79
CA SER A 869 -13.81 -11.04 14.69
C SER A 869 -14.06 -11.59 13.29
N TRP A 870 -14.71 -12.76 13.22
CA TRP A 870 -15.36 -13.23 12.00
C TRP A 870 -16.75 -12.62 11.90
N GLN A 871 -17.14 -12.15 10.71
CA GLN A 871 -18.48 -11.61 10.47
C GLN A 871 -18.98 -11.97 9.06
N PRO A 872 -20.05 -12.78 8.92
CA PRO A 872 -20.76 -12.94 7.67
C PRO A 872 -21.28 -11.61 7.11
N SER A 873 -21.30 -11.45 5.80
CA SER A 873 -21.72 -10.20 5.16
C SER A 873 -23.20 -9.91 5.34
N THR A 874 -24.03 -10.94 5.43
CA THR A 874 -25.48 -10.85 5.66
C THR A 874 -25.89 -11.49 6.98
N ASN A 875 -27.09 -11.21 7.45
CA ASN A 875 -27.70 -11.85 8.61
C ASN A 875 -28.38 -13.21 8.31
N ASP A 876 -28.08 -13.79 7.14
CA ASP A 876 -28.51 -15.15 6.80
C ASP A 876 -27.79 -16.18 7.68
N THR A 877 -28.25 -17.43 7.63
CA THR A 877 -27.55 -18.54 8.29
C THR A 877 -26.17 -18.69 7.69
N ALA A 878 -25.14 -18.61 8.53
CA ALA A 878 -23.75 -18.77 8.14
C ALA A 878 -23.05 -19.81 9.02
N SER A 879 -21.99 -20.41 8.52
CA SER A 879 -21.26 -21.44 9.24
C SER A 879 -19.76 -21.38 9.03
N LEU A 880 -19.04 -21.86 10.04
CA LEU A 880 -17.61 -22.08 10.02
C LEU A 880 -17.30 -23.54 10.33
N LEU A 881 -16.27 -24.08 9.69
CA LEU A 881 -15.77 -25.43 9.91
C LEU A 881 -14.32 -25.34 10.38
N ILE A 882 -14.02 -25.96 11.53
CA ILE A 882 -12.68 -26.10 12.08
C ILE A 882 -12.20 -27.53 11.90
N ASP A 883 -10.98 -27.70 11.37
CA ASP A 883 -10.30 -28.98 11.30
C ASP A 883 -9.50 -29.23 12.59
N SER A 884 -9.99 -30.12 13.44
CA SER A 884 -9.33 -30.57 14.67
C SER A 884 -8.65 -31.94 14.54
N SER A 885 -8.42 -32.42 13.32
CA SER A 885 -7.79 -33.73 13.08
C SER A 885 -6.33 -33.81 13.51
N SER A 886 -5.67 -32.66 13.69
CA SER A 886 -4.28 -32.55 14.17
C SER A 886 -4.13 -32.77 15.67
N ILE A 887 -5.22 -32.75 16.43
CA ILE A 887 -5.23 -32.96 17.88
C ILE A 887 -5.99 -34.24 18.27
N PRO A 888 -5.68 -34.86 19.43
CA PRO A 888 -6.45 -35.99 19.91
C PRO A 888 -7.90 -35.60 20.20
N ALA A 889 -8.84 -36.45 19.76
CA ALA A 889 -10.24 -36.29 20.14
C ALA A 889 -10.39 -36.40 21.67
N SER A 890 -11.12 -35.47 22.26
CA SER A 890 -11.32 -35.38 23.71
C SER A 890 -12.80 -35.22 24.05
N PRO A 891 -13.25 -35.68 25.24
CA PRO A 891 -14.56 -35.33 25.76
C PRO A 891 -14.69 -33.81 25.90
N VAL A 892 -15.79 -33.25 25.43
CA VAL A 892 -16.10 -31.82 25.55
C VAL A 892 -16.77 -31.58 26.89
N TRP A 893 -16.24 -30.63 27.67
CA TRP A 893 -16.78 -30.25 28.99
C TRP A 893 -17.56 -28.94 28.97
N SER A 894 -17.09 -27.96 28.21
CA SER A 894 -17.78 -26.69 28.07
C SER A 894 -17.46 -26.01 26.75
N ILE A 895 -18.37 -25.16 26.33
CA ILE A 895 -18.19 -24.28 25.17
C ILE A 895 -18.28 -22.83 25.66
N TYR A 896 -17.42 -21.98 25.12
CA TYR A 896 -17.40 -20.56 25.39
C TYR A 896 -17.38 -19.79 24.07
N PHE A 897 -18.18 -18.74 24.00
CA PHE A 897 -18.19 -17.79 22.91
C PHE A 897 -17.97 -16.38 23.44
N ASN A 898 -17.15 -15.61 22.72
CA ASN A 898 -17.26 -14.17 22.67
C ASN A 898 -17.84 -13.81 21.29
N TRP A 899 -19.06 -13.31 21.26
CA TRP A 899 -19.77 -12.88 20.07
C TRP A 899 -19.44 -11.44 19.64
N GLY A 900 -18.44 -10.79 20.25
CA GLY A 900 -18.13 -9.39 19.97
C GLY A 900 -19.34 -8.48 20.26
N LEU A 901 -19.51 -7.42 19.47
CA LEU A 901 -20.59 -6.45 19.66
C LEU A 901 -21.95 -6.92 19.08
N ARG A 902 -21.95 -7.92 18.19
CA ARG A 902 -23.12 -8.28 17.36
C ARG A 902 -23.50 -9.75 17.57
N PRO A 903 -24.18 -10.12 18.68
CA PRO A 903 -24.50 -11.51 18.96
C PRO A 903 -25.54 -12.08 17.98
N PRO A 904 -25.46 -13.38 17.65
CA PRO A 904 -26.49 -14.05 16.85
C PRO A 904 -27.78 -14.24 17.66
N LEU A 905 -28.88 -14.59 16.99
CA LEU A 905 -30.12 -14.95 17.69
C LEU A 905 -30.04 -16.39 18.22
N ARG A 906 -29.43 -17.28 17.43
CA ARG A 906 -29.25 -18.70 17.73
C ARG A 906 -27.92 -19.19 17.18
N ALA A 907 -27.39 -20.23 17.79
CA ALA A 907 -26.22 -20.92 17.28
C ALA A 907 -26.34 -22.43 17.51
N SER A 908 -25.69 -23.22 16.67
CA SER A 908 -25.60 -24.68 16.82
C SER A 908 -24.17 -25.13 16.59
N VAL A 909 -23.66 -25.98 17.48
CA VAL A 909 -22.32 -26.56 17.36
C VAL A 909 -22.42 -28.04 17.06
N PHE A 910 -21.73 -28.49 16.02
CA PHE A 910 -21.69 -29.87 15.57
C PHE A 910 -20.28 -30.43 15.71
N PHE A 911 -20.18 -31.70 16.11
CA PHE A 911 -18.94 -32.44 16.23
C PHE A 911 -19.02 -33.74 15.45
N GLY A 912 -17.97 -34.08 14.69
CA GLY A 912 -17.92 -35.34 13.96
C GLY A 912 -16.57 -35.67 13.32
N ASN A 913 -16.55 -36.73 12.51
CA ASN A 913 -15.32 -37.27 11.92
C ASN A 913 -15.28 -37.24 10.39
N GLU A 914 -16.40 -36.91 9.75
CA GLU A 914 -16.56 -36.88 8.29
C GLU A 914 -17.28 -35.59 7.91
N THR A 915 -16.86 -34.97 6.81
CA THR A 915 -17.45 -33.75 6.26
C THR A 915 -17.78 -33.91 4.78
N THR A 916 -18.77 -33.16 4.28
CA THR A 916 -19.00 -32.98 2.84
C THR A 916 -18.08 -31.87 2.29
N ASP A 917 -18.07 -31.71 0.97
CA ASP A 917 -17.36 -30.61 0.31
C ASP A 917 -17.92 -29.24 0.74
N GLU A 918 -19.21 -29.17 1.07
CA GLU A 918 -19.87 -27.97 1.63
C GLU A 918 -19.65 -27.80 3.14
N GLY A 919 -18.78 -28.62 3.75
CA GLY A 919 -18.43 -28.57 5.16
C GLY A 919 -19.51 -29.07 6.13
N GLN A 920 -20.53 -29.78 5.64
CA GLN A 920 -21.54 -30.41 6.52
C GLN A 920 -20.93 -31.62 7.23
N ILE A 921 -21.13 -31.74 8.54
CA ILE A 921 -20.70 -32.93 9.29
C ILE A 921 -21.76 -34.04 9.13
N TYR A 922 -21.33 -35.29 8.98
CA TYR A 922 -22.23 -36.45 8.98
C TYR A 922 -21.61 -37.68 9.65
N GLY A 923 -22.46 -38.57 10.16
CA GLY A 923 -22.06 -39.85 10.78
C GLY A 923 -21.57 -39.73 12.23
N SER A 924 -22.28 -40.36 13.17
CA SER A 924 -21.99 -40.34 14.63
C SER A 924 -21.84 -38.92 15.21
N GLU A 925 -22.65 -37.98 14.73
CA GLU A 925 -22.62 -36.56 15.04
C GLU A 925 -23.21 -36.25 16.42
N TRP A 926 -22.57 -35.33 17.14
CA TRP A 926 -23.14 -34.67 18.31
C TRP A 926 -23.48 -33.22 17.94
N SER A 927 -24.69 -32.77 18.24
CA SER A 927 -25.08 -31.37 18.10
C SER A 927 -25.42 -30.76 19.46
N ILE A 928 -25.14 -29.47 19.60
CA ILE A 928 -25.49 -28.67 20.78
C ILE A 928 -26.12 -27.38 20.26
N ASP A 929 -27.42 -27.26 20.49
CA ASP A 929 -28.22 -26.11 20.06
C ASP A 929 -28.27 -25.05 21.18
N ILE A 930 -28.07 -23.81 20.80
CA ILE A 930 -28.02 -22.63 21.67
C ILE A 930 -29.16 -21.71 21.24
N GLU A 931 -30.29 -21.90 21.90
CA GLU A 931 -31.50 -21.11 21.68
C GLU A 931 -31.49 -19.85 22.55
N ASP A 932 -32.13 -18.78 22.06
CA ASP A 932 -32.36 -17.53 22.79
C ASP A 932 -31.08 -16.81 23.27
N ILE A 933 -30.04 -16.73 22.43
CA ILE A 933 -28.87 -15.88 22.71
C ILE A 933 -29.36 -14.43 22.83
N SER A 934 -28.96 -13.73 23.89
CA SER A 934 -29.35 -12.33 24.13
C SER A 934 -28.12 -11.48 24.46
N PRO A 935 -28.07 -10.19 24.06
CA PRO A 935 -26.96 -9.31 24.41
C PRO A 935 -26.73 -9.24 25.92
N SER A 936 -25.48 -9.41 26.35
CA SER A 936 -25.07 -9.27 27.75
C SER A 936 -24.80 -7.80 28.11
N LEU A 937 -24.66 -7.49 29.40
CA LEU A 937 -24.36 -6.12 29.84
C LEU A 937 -23.06 -5.61 29.18
N PRO A 938 -23.03 -4.32 28.75
CA PRO A 938 -24.04 -3.29 29.02
C PRO A 938 -25.07 -3.11 27.87
N TYR A 939 -25.97 -4.08 27.65
CA TYR A 939 -27.17 -3.86 26.83
C TYR A 939 -28.28 -3.11 27.59
N ALA A 940 -28.81 -2.01 27.04
CA ALA A 940 -29.96 -1.29 27.58
C ALA A 940 -30.95 -0.86 26.47
N ALA A 941 -31.98 -1.67 26.23
CA ALA A 941 -32.95 -1.57 25.13
C ALA A 941 -33.79 -0.27 25.05
N ASN A 942 -33.83 0.57 26.09
CA ASN A 942 -34.66 1.79 26.16
C ASN A 942 -33.91 3.02 26.66
N SER A 943 -32.60 3.03 26.44
CA SER A 943 -31.72 3.95 27.09
C SER A 943 -31.13 4.89 26.03
N THR A 944 -31.50 6.18 26.10
CA THR A 944 -30.62 7.27 25.65
C THR A 944 -29.27 7.26 26.40
N THR A 945 -29.09 6.31 27.33
CA THR A 945 -27.94 6.00 28.19
C THR A 945 -27.02 4.87 27.69
N GLN A 946 -26.85 4.69 26.37
CA GLN A 946 -25.49 4.37 25.88
C GLN A 946 -24.51 5.50 26.27
N THR A 947 -25.02 6.65 26.76
CA THR A 947 -24.29 7.75 27.38
C THR A 947 -23.75 7.49 28.80
N SER A 948 -24.03 6.37 29.48
CA SER A 948 -23.55 6.20 30.87
C SER A 948 -22.07 5.82 31.01
N ASN A 949 -21.35 5.53 29.93
CA ASN A 949 -19.89 5.28 29.92
C ASN A 949 -19.16 5.92 28.72
N LYS A 950 -19.79 6.84 27.98
CA LYS A 950 -19.11 7.53 26.87
C LYS A 950 -17.95 8.40 27.35
N GLU A 951 -18.03 8.90 28.58
CA GLU A 951 -16.98 9.75 29.18
C GLU A 951 -15.75 8.95 29.64
N SER A 952 -15.90 7.68 30.02
CA SER A 952 -14.82 6.86 30.59
C SER A 952 -14.28 5.85 29.57
N VAL A 953 -13.02 6.03 29.17
CA VAL A 953 -12.28 5.08 28.33
C VAL A 953 -12.00 3.83 29.15
N VAL A 954 -12.53 2.69 28.71
CA VAL A 954 -12.45 1.39 29.40
C VAL A 954 -12.28 0.28 28.36
N PRO A 955 -11.73 -0.89 28.75
CA PRO A 955 -11.59 -2.03 27.83
C PRO A 955 -12.91 -2.41 27.16
N VAL A 956 -12.84 -2.81 25.89
CA VAL A 956 -14.01 -3.27 25.14
C VAL A 956 -14.37 -4.68 25.61
N VAL A 957 -15.63 -4.87 26.01
CA VAL A 957 -16.15 -6.17 26.47
C VAL A 957 -17.20 -6.65 25.47
N GLY A 958 -16.97 -7.82 24.90
CA GLY A 958 -17.89 -8.46 23.96
C GLY A 958 -19.05 -9.19 24.65
N ASN A 959 -20.02 -9.64 23.85
CA ASN A 959 -21.14 -10.43 24.33
C ASN A 959 -20.73 -11.88 24.52
N GLU A 960 -20.82 -12.41 25.74
CA GLU A 960 -20.30 -13.75 26.04
C GLU A 960 -21.40 -14.78 26.23
N THR A 961 -21.13 -16.04 25.86
CA THR A 961 -21.97 -17.20 26.18
C THR A 961 -21.10 -18.33 26.70
N ARG A 962 -21.50 -18.95 27.81
CA ARG A 962 -20.82 -20.12 28.38
C ARG A 962 -21.81 -21.24 28.63
N LEU A 963 -21.48 -22.42 28.13
CA LEU A 963 -22.32 -23.61 28.21
C LEU A 963 -21.51 -24.75 28.83
N VAL A 964 -22.12 -25.47 29.77
CA VAL A 964 -21.59 -26.75 30.27
C VAL A 964 -22.21 -27.85 29.43
N VAL A 965 -21.38 -28.75 28.91
CA VAL A 965 -21.84 -29.86 28.08
C VAL A 965 -22.09 -31.07 28.98
N GLU A 966 -23.32 -31.20 29.48
CA GLU A 966 -23.74 -32.33 30.31
C GLU A 966 -24.03 -33.57 29.45
N GLY A 967 -22.96 -34.26 29.03
CA GLY A 967 -23.07 -35.56 28.37
C GLY A 967 -22.16 -35.75 27.16
N GLY A 968 -21.02 -36.40 27.37
CA GLY A 968 -20.36 -37.34 26.45
C GLY A 968 -19.98 -36.91 25.03
N ALA A 969 -20.22 -35.67 24.60
CA ALA A 969 -19.80 -35.21 23.27
C ALA A 969 -18.28 -35.28 23.15
N TRP A 970 -17.78 -35.76 22.02
CA TRP A 970 -16.35 -35.80 21.71
C TRP A 970 -16.06 -34.81 20.60
N SER A 971 -14.91 -34.12 20.68
CA SER A 971 -14.53 -33.10 19.71
C SER A 971 -14.45 -33.62 18.27
N GLY A 972 -14.17 -34.92 18.08
CA GLY A 972 -14.01 -35.52 16.76
C GLY A 972 -12.83 -34.94 15.98
N LYS A 973 -12.87 -35.09 14.66
CA LYS A 973 -11.90 -34.48 13.73
C LYS A 973 -12.35 -33.12 13.21
N TYR A 974 -13.65 -32.81 13.29
CA TYR A 974 -14.22 -31.58 12.78
C TYR A 974 -15.22 -31.00 13.75
N VAL A 975 -15.15 -29.68 13.91
CA VAL A 975 -16.11 -28.89 14.71
C VAL A 975 -16.72 -27.85 13.80
N ARG A 976 -18.04 -27.76 13.78
CA ARG A 976 -18.77 -26.79 12.94
C ARG A 976 -19.66 -25.91 13.81
N LEU A 977 -19.55 -24.59 13.65
CA LEU A 977 -20.49 -23.63 14.24
C LEU A 977 -21.42 -23.12 13.13
N VAL A 978 -22.72 -23.12 13.40
CA VAL A 978 -23.76 -22.51 12.58
C VAL A 978 -24.41 -21.38 13.38
N MET A 979 -24.50 -20.18 12.82
CA MET A 979 -25.15 -19.03 13.43
C MET A 979 -26.37 -18.61 12.62
N GLU A 980 -27.44 -18.19 13.30
CA GLU A 980 -28.66 -17.71 12.67
C GLU A 980 -29.06 -16.32 13.19
N GLY A 981 -29.25 -15.39 12.25
CA GLY A 981 -29.69 -14.03 12.53
C GLY A 981 -28.67 -13.18 13.30
N CYS A 982 -29.02 -11.92 13.54
CA CYS A 982 -28.25 -10.96 14.32
C CYS A 982 -29.19 -10.03 15.08
N TRP A 983 -28.84 -9.67 16.32
CA TRP A 983 -29.65 -8.79 17.16
C TRP A 983 -29.80 -7.35 16.63
N GLU A 984 -28.80 -6.82 15.93
CA GLU A 984 -28.80 -5.44 15.40
C GLU A 984 -29.84 -5.23 14.28
N ASN A 985 -30.30 -6.31 13.63
CA ASN A 985 -31.33 -6.30 12.58
C ASN A 985 -31.12 -5.23 11.48
N ASP A 986 -29.86 -4.96 11.13
CA ASP A 986 -29.43 -4.00 10.10
C ASP A 986 -29.05 -4.68 8.76
N GLY A 987 -29.28 -6.00 8.67
CA GLY A 987 -28.97 -6.82 7.50
C GLY A 987 -27.56 -7.42 7.49
N LYS A 988 -26.66 -7.01 8.39
CA LYS A 988 -25.30 -7.58 8.48
C LYS A 988 -25.25 -8.75 9.48
N GLY A 989 -24.31 -9.67 9.26
CA GLY A 989 -24.13 -10.86 10.09
C GLY A 989 -23.73 -10.60 11.54
N ALA A 990 -23.93 -11.62 12.36
CA ALA A 990 -23.43 -11.68 13.73
C ALA A 990 -21.91 -11.89 13.76
N THR A 991 -21.26 -11.45 14.82
CA THR A 991 -19.81 -11.56 15.00
C THR A 991 -19.42 -12.75 15.87
N VAL A 992 -18.26 -13.34 15.59
CA VAL A 992 -17.57 -14.29 16.49
C VAL A 992 -16.17 -13.76 16.72
N GLY A 993 -15.95 -13.16 17.89
CA GLY A 993 -14.62 -12.76 18.33
C GLY A 993 -13.82 -13.95 18.86
N GLU A 994 -14.46 -14.89 19.55
CA GLU A 994 -13.79 -16.11 20.00
C GLU A 994 -14.79 -17.28 20.13
N PHE A 995 -14.40 -18.45 19.65
CA PHE A 995 -15.09 -19.72 19.78
C PHE A 995 -14.15 -20.76 20.40
N VAL A 996 -14.46 -21.14 21.64
CA VAL A 996 -13.63 -22.03 22.46
C VAL A 996 -14.41 -23.29 22.82
N VAL A 997 -13.82 -24.45 22.52
CA VAL A 997 -14.28 -25.76 23.02
C VAL A 997 -13.27 -26.26 24.04
N VAL A 998 -13.71 -26.52 25.26
CA VAL A 998 -12.86 -26.96 26.36
C VAL A 998 -12.92 -28.48 26.50
N GLY A 999 -11.77 -29.12 26.34
CA GLY A 999 -11.58 -30.57 26.51
C GLY A 999 -11.40 -30.99 27.97
N GLY A 1000 -11.74 -32.27 28.23
CA GLY A 1000 -11.64 -32.93 29.52
C GLY A 1000 -10.39 -33.77 29.79
#